data_AF-A0A074RLH3-F1
#
_entry.id   AF-A0A074RLH3-F1
#
_cell.length_a   1.000
_cell.length_b   1.000
_cell.length_c   1.000
_cell.angle_alpha   90.00
_cell.angle_beta   90.00
_cell.angle_gamma   90.00
#
_symmetry.space_group_name_H-M   'P 1'
#
loop_
_entity.id
_entity.type
_entity.pdbx_description
1 polymer ?
#
loop_
_entity_poly.entity_id
_entity_poly.type
_entity_poly.pdbx_seq_one_letter_code
_entity_poly.pdbx_strand_id
1 'polypeptide(L)'
;MTAKLWHWKYFQTHPHTSKSGKGLRSNQHYQTAWCRACILAYTEVLHQKDLEDMGRGLVSEVRSLDECLSQAFLAIRPVAGRREGFEPHIRSCERIDPAAKARLAQERAHLLPESSPWLSDPNQEGVSDITKHLVHPTHNLSKKQQAELEADLCKLFVANGWAWQGVNGPETQIFFQKWFPAATLPDRHKLSGPILQSELEAANASMRDAISGRVATGMSDGWKNIKRNSLIASMLSVDYTTYTVKVHDVSTEHKTADNHLRLVLDDIDYAEKEHNTRVIAWVSDAGGDSRAMRVRLHRLRPYILVFDCWAHQINLVVGDVLSRSSRLVDTADSAISIIKWMLHHSYLLGLLYQEQVQGGKKPRNLTLPVLTRWTSHFLSFRSLLTESRSIRSLAARNPEAFRASAGRSPEKKEEVDRILKTIEDPGFWNQLTELKLYLEPLAIAANVSQASSTRLDHILIELGRLYHAFSQLGFNPKIREIVLESLERRWGKADQDPFILAVFLNPFIRGRLFSRENTLLNRSGVYGVVKRVFRRIFRKENDLELYKAFLDYYEFRNEYSPDRWDYREQQAVHEEAGKPLNMVDVWSGLLGHQTPNSGRHQLAYLATHIMSIVANSAGCERLFSEMGNIHTKRRSRLGYQKVFDTAVVRMSLKRKHAAEGRTRSRLKRHFGSSGLDSTIAIALANNNQPDDLGEAIADVEGVAEGSTTLTMRSLATQLHEDVLDDEDPPAPDQEGEESNQTAAGTTEIPSPKFRLFFGTQIPIPLRELFDYTPSTGTERHGLDIFKSNGLANLEMELELYGLATREVQKDLEADESTD
;
A
#
# COMPACT_ATOMS: atom_id res chain seq x y z
N MET A 1 0.40 55.86 10.81
CA MET A 1 1.87 55.95 10.99
C MET A 1 2.26 54.96 12.07
N THR A 2 2.86 53.83 11.71
CA THR A 2 3.33 52.80 12.65
C THR A 2 4.41 53.38 13.55
N ALA A 3 4.28 53.20 14.87
CA ALA A 3 5.30 53.63 15.82
C ALA A 3 6.64 52.96 15.46
N LYS A 4 7.69 53.76 15.26
CA LYS A 4 9.03 53.21 14.99
C LYS A 4 9.45 52.33 16.17
N LEU A 5 9.86 51.10 15.88
CA LEU A 5 10.40 50.16 16.88
C LEU A 5 11.49 50.84 17.71
N TRP A 6 11.48 50.66 19.03
CA TRP A 6 12.49 51.24 19.93
C TRP A 6 13.93 50.83 19.55
N HIS A 7 14.06 49.65 18.92
CA HIS A 7 15.29 49.11 18.34
C HIS A 7 16.02 50.14 17.47
N TRP A 8 15.32 50.98 16.72
CA TRP A 8 15.91 52.00 15.85
C TRP A 8 16.71 53.08 16.59
N LYS A 9 16.62 53.18 17.94
CA LYS A 9 17.53 54.00 18.74
C LYS A 9 18.99 53.54 18.62
N TYR A 10 19.22 52.24 18.39
CA TYR A 10 20.55 51.61 18.37
C TYR A 10 21.05 51.27 16.96
N PHE A 11 20.22 51.47 15.94
CA PHE A 11 20.53 51.16 14.54
C PHE A 11 20.37 52.39 13.65
N GLN A 12 21.02 52.38 12.49
CA GLN A 12 20.94 53.44 11.48
C GLN A 12 20.95 52.87 10.06
N THR A 13 20.36 53.61 9.12
CA THR A 13 20.45 53.32 7.68
C THR A 13 21.67 54.01 7.09
N HIS A 14 22.15 53.55 5.93
CA HIS A 14 23.27 54.17 5.23
C HIS A 14 22.94 55.63 4.81
N PRO A 15 23.84 56.61 4.98
CA PRO A 15 23.57 58.03 4.67
C PRO A 15 23.23 58.29 3.19
N HIS A 16 23.79 57.52 2.26
CA HIS A 16 23.62 57.74 0.81
C HIS A 16 22.42 57.05 0.15
N THR A 17 21.51 56.41 0.89
CA THR A 17 20.33 55.75 0.27
C THR A 17 19.21 56.70 -0.16
N SER A 18 19.36 58.03 -0.07
CA SER A 18 18.31 58.98 -0.47
C SER A 18 18.51 59.64 -1.85
N LYS A 19 19.67 59.49 -2.52
CA LYS A 19 19.92 60.13 -3.85
C LYS A 19 20.88 59.32 -4.73
N SER A 20 20.48 58.16 -5.26
CA SER A 20 20.92 57.65 -6.58
C SER A 20 20.28 56.28 -6.87
N GLY A 21 19.54 56.19 -7.96
CA GLY A 21 18.72 55.04 -8.34
C GLY A 21 19.46 53.87 -8.97
N LYS A 22 20.47 53.28 -8.32
CA LYS A 22 21.02 51.97 -8.70
C LYS A 22 21.30 51.12 -7.45
N GLY A 23 20.40 50.16 -7.20
CA GLY A 23 20.20 49.52 -5.91
C GLY A 23 21.10 48.34 -5.59
N LEU A 24 21.56 48.30 -4.33
CA LEU A 24 21.59 47.04 -3.59
C LEU A 24 20.13 46.63 -3.35
N ARG A 25 19.70 45.53 -3.95
CA ARG A 25 18.34 45.00 -3.85
C ARG A 25 17.94 44.83 -2.38
N SER A 26 16.99 45.67 -1.93
CA SER A 26 16.21 45.45 -0.72
C SER A 26 15.39 44.17 -0.89
N ASN A 27 15.56 43.21 0.01
CA ASN A 27 14.57 42.14 0.17
C ASN A 27 13.21 42.82 0.42
N GLN A 28 12.22 42.51 -0.40
CA GLN A 28 11.05 43.34 -0.77
C GLN A 28 10.12 43.90 0.33
N HIS A 29 10.44 43.79 1.63
CA HIS A 29 9.53 44.26 2.69
C HIS A 29 10.17 45.03 3.86
N TYR A 30 11.51 45.18 3.98
CA TYR A 30 12.12 45.83 5.16
C TYR A 30 13.39 46.64 4.84
N GLN A 31 13.59 47.78 5.51
CA GLN A 31 14.78 48.65 5.37
C GLN A 31 16.05 47.94 5.89
N THR A 32 17.19 48.10 5.22
CA THR A 32 18.48 47.61 5.73
C THR A 32 19.04 48.55 6.80
N ALA A 33 19.56 47.98 7.89
CA ALA A 33 20.02 48.74 9.04
C ALA A 33 21.36 48.21 9.57
N TRP A 34 22.16 49.08 10.19
CA TRP A 34 23.43 48.75 10.81
C TRP A 34 23.45 49.20 12.26
N CYS A 35 24.12 48.44 13.13
CA CYS A 35 24.29 48.83 14.53
C CYS A 35 25.22 50.05 14.62
N ARG A 36 24.77 51.11 15.29
CA ARG A 36 25.54 52.36 15.45
C ARG A 36 26.87 52.13 16.15
N ALA A 37 26.86 51.33 17.22
CA ALA A 37 28.07 51.05 18.01
C ALA A 37 29.11 50.24 17.22
N CYS A 38 28.68 49.24 16.43
CA CYS A 38 29.60 48.47 15.58
C CYS A 38 30.24 49.35 14.51
N ILE A 39 29.44 50.23 13.88
CA ILE A 39 29.96 51.15 12.86
C ILE A 39 31.00 52.08 13.45
N LEU A 40 30.65 52.80 14.53
CA LEU A 40 31.56 53.76 15.14
C LEU A 40 32.87 53.11 15.59
N ALA A 41 32.79 51.94 16.24
CA ALA A 41 33.98 51.23 16.68
C ALA A 41 34.87 50.79 15.50
N TYR A 42 34.28 50.34 14.40
CA TYR A 42 35.06 49.95 13.23
C TYR A 42 35.67 51.16 12.50
N THR A 43 34.94 52.27 12.43
CA THR A 43 35.44 53.55 11.89
C THR A 43 36.65 54.02 12.69
N GLU A 44 36.59 53.96 14.03
CA GLU A 44 37.71 54.33 14.91
C GLU A 44 38.91 53.39 14.74
N VAL A 45 38.68 52.07 14.65
CA VAL A 45 39.74 51.10 14.37
C VAL A 45 40.43 51.37 13.03
N LEU A 46 39.66 51.68 11.98
CA LEU A 46 40.24 52.03 10.67
C LEU A 46 41.07 53.32 10.76
N HIS A 47 40.58 54.34 11.45
CA HIS A 47 41.28 55.61 11.58
C HIS A 47 42.57 55.47 12.43
N GLN A 48 42.51 54.70 13.52
CA GLN A 48 43.67 54.44 14.36
C GLN A 48 44.72 53.61 13.62
N LYS A 49 44.28 52.61 12.83
CA LYS A 49 45.17 51.84 11.98
C LYS A 49 45.87 52.71 10.94
N ASP A 50 45.17 53.65 10.32
CA ASP A 50 45.78 54.57 9.36
C ASP A 50 46.82 55.49 10.02
N LEU A 51 46.57 55.95 11.25
CA LEU A 51 47.55 56.73 12.03
C LEU A 51 48.81 55.91 12.34
N GLU A 52 48.65 54.65 12.72
CA GLU A 52 49.77 53.73 12.97
C GLU A 52 50.54 53.40 11.69
N ASP A 53 49.84 53.13 10.59
CA ASP A 53 50.42 52.82 9.29
C ASP A 53 51.15 54.06 8.71
N MET A 54 50.65 55.28 8.95
CA MET A 54 51.34 56.52 8.60
C MET A 54 52.62 56.71 9.44
N GLY A 55 52.57 56.42 10.75
CA GLY A 55 53.75 56.43 11.62
C GLY A 55 54.83 55.42 11.22
N ARG A 56 54.43 54.34 10.51
CA ARG A 56 55.33 53.31 9.95
C ARG A 56 55.74 53.57 8.50
N GLY A 57 55.25 54.65 7.87
CA GLY A 57 55.51 54.99 6.47
C GLY A 57 54.83 54.06 5.44
N LEU A 58 53.80 53.31 5.84
CA LEU A 58 53.05 52.38 4.97
C LEU A 58 51.95 53.09 4.17
N VAL A 59 51.47 54.25 4.64
CA VAL A 59 50.52 55.11 3.95
C VAL A 59 50.99 56.56 3.99
N SER A 60 50.72 57.32 2.93
CA SER A 60 51.11 58.73 2.79
C SER A 60 50.10 59.70 3.42
N GLU A 61 48.87 59.26 3.66
CA GLU A 61 47.78 60.06 4.22
C GLU A 61 46.81 59.19 5.03
N VAL A 62 46.22 59.76 6.09
CA VAL A 62 45.20 59.12 6.91
C VAL A 62 43.84 59.39 6.30
N ARG A 63 43.02 58.35 6.09
CA ARG A 63 41.67 58.53 5.55
C ARG A 63 40.85 59.45 6.44
N SER A 64 40.03 60.28 5.82
CA SER A 64 39.06 61.11 6.54
C SER A 64 38.08 60.23 7.33
N LEU A 65 37.51 60.77 8.40
CA LEU A 65 36.50 60.07 9.20
C LEU A 65 35.29 59.61 8.36
N ASP A 66 34.91 60.39 7.33
CA ASP A 66 33.83 60.04 6.40
C ASP A 66 34.18 58.88 5.47
N GLU A 67 35.45 58.77 5.03
CA GLU A 67 35.94 57.63 4.26
C GLU A 67 36.03 56.37 5.11
N CYS A 68 36.54 56.48 6.35
CA CYS A 68 36.53 55.39 7.32
C CYS A 68 35.10 54.93 7.65
N LEU A 69 34.15 55.87 7.74
CA LEU A 69 32.74 55.58 7.98
C LEU A 69 32.12 54.83 6.79
N SER A 70 32.38 55.29 5.57
CA SER A 70 31.91 54.63 4.34
C SER A 70 32.45 53.19 4.22
N GLN A 71 33.71 52.98 4.56
CA GLN A 71 34.32 51.63 4.61
C GLN A 71 33.72 50.76 5.71
N ALA A 72 33.39 51.32 6.88
CA ALA A 72 32.74 50.59 7.96
C ALA A 72 31.35 50.06 7.54
N PHE A 73 30.58 50.82 6.77
CA PHE A 73 29.30 50.36 6.23
C PHE A 73 29.42 49.20 5.21
N LEU A 74 30.53 49.15 4.46
CA LEU A 74 30.81 48.06 3.51
C LEU A 74 31.32 46.80 4.23
N ALA A 75 32.10 46.96 5.30
CA ALA A 75 32.71 45.87 6.03
C ALA A 75 31.75 45.18 7.02
N ILE A 76 30.82 45.93 7.61
CA ILE A 76 29.88 45.41 8.61
C ILE A 76 28.61 44.90 7.92
N ARG A 77 28.27 43.62 8.18
CA ARG A 77 27.07 42.99 7.65
C ARG A 77 25.79 43.71 8.18
N PRO A 78 24.89 44.19 7.30
CA PRO A 78 23.62 44.79 7.72
C PRO A 78 22.66 43.77 8.31
N VAL A 79 21.70 44.26 9.10
CA VAL A 79 20.54 43.51 9.60
C VAL A 79 19.25 44.01 8.96
N ALA A 80 18.21 43.17 8.96
CA ALA A 80 16.88 43.57 8.49
C ALA A 80 16.21 44.51 9.51
N GLY A 81 15.63 45.61 9.05
CA GLY A 81 15.01 46.67 9.85
C GLY A 81 13.65 46.32 10.47
N ARG A 82 13.57 45.15 11.10
CA ARG A 82 12.41 44.60 11.80
C ARG A 82 12.86 43.89 13.08
N ARG A 83 11.92 43.60 13.98
CA ARG A 83 12.18 43.03 15.31
C ARG A 83 13.05 41.75 15.23
N GLU A 84 12.69 40.82 14.35
CA GLU A 84 13.39 39.54 14.15
C GLU A 84 14.81 39.72 13.61
N GLY A 85 15.10 40.87 12.97
CA GLY A 85 16.45 41.21 12.50
C GLY A 85 17.30 41.91 13.56
N PHE A 86 16.70 42.80 14.37
CA PHE A 86 17.42 43.54 15.41
C PHE A 86 17.75 42.68 16.62
N GLU A 87 16.79 41.92 17.15
CA GLU A 87 16.95 41.22 18.44
C GLU A 87 18.07 40.17 18.47
N PRO A 88 18.35 39.38 17.41
CA PRO A 88 19.51 38.49 17.39
C PRO A 88 20.83 39.27 17.49
N HIS A 89 20.93 40.41 16.80
CA HIS A 89 22.13 41.25 16.86
C HIS A 89 22.28 41.93 18.22
N ILE A 90 21.20 42.43 18.84
CA ILE A 90 21.26 42.99 20.21
C ILE A 90 21.79 41.94 21.20
N ARG A 91 21.39 40.67 21.06
CA ARG A 91 21.84 39.58 21.93
C ARG A 91 23.32 39.25 21.76
N SER A 92 23.81 39.16 20.53
CA SER A 92 25.18 38.73 20.25
C SER A 92 26.20 39.86 20.21
N CYS A 93 25.78 41.11 20.00
CA CYS A 93 26.70 42.23 19.88
C CYS A 93 27.32 42.59 21.23
N GLU A 94 28.64 42.50 21.34
CA GLU A 94 29.38 42.87 22.56
C GLU A 94 29.39 44.39 22.80
N ARG A 95 29.31 45.18 21.72
CA ARG A 95 29.50 46.64 21.74
C ARG A 95 28.20 47.44 21.86
N ILE A 96 27.05 46.78 21.74
CA ILE A 96 25.76 47.48 21.83
C ILE A 96 25.49 47.90 23.28
N ASP A 97 24.81 49.04 23.43
CA ASP A 97 24.42 49.58 24.73
C ASP A 97 23.77 48.50 25.62
N PRO A 98 24.31 48.24 26.83
CA PRO A 98 23.74 47.28 27.78
C PRO A 98 22.26 47.52 28.09
N ALA A 99 21.78 48.76 28.02
CA ALA A 99 20.36 49.10 28.20
C ALA A 99 19.46 48.47 27.13
N ALA A 100 19.97 48.26 25.90
CA ALA A 100 19.25 47.53 24.85
C ALA A 100 19.10 46.04 25.19
N LYS A 101 20.14 45.42 25.77
CA LYS A 101 20.10 44.01 26.21
C LYS A 101 19.16 43.80 27.39
N ALA A 102 19.23 44.70 28.38
CA ALA A 102 18.36 44.66 29.57
C ALA A 102 16.88 44.80 29.20
N ARG A 103 16.55 45.77 28.32
CA ARG A 103 15.18 45.95 27.82
C ARG A 103 14.66 44.72 27.08
N LEU A 104 15.49 44.10 26.24
CA LEU A 104 15.12 42.90 25.50
C LEU A 104 14.86 41.68 26.42
N ALA A 105 15.64 41.55 27.51
CA ALA A 105 15.42 40.51 28.52
C ALA A 105 14.08 40.70 29.27
N GLN A 106 13.74 41.95 29.59
CA GLN A 106 12.49 42.30 30.28
C GLN A 106 11.25 42.04 29.40
N GLU A 107 11.30 42.40 28.10
CA GLU A 107 10.20 42.13 27.15
C GLU A 107 9.95 40.62 26.95
N ARG A 108 10.96 39.77 27.16
CA ARG A 108 10.84 38.31 27.06
C ARG A 108 10.24 37.66 28.31
N ALA A 109 10.44 38.23 29.50
CA ALA A 109 9.85 37.76 30.75
C ALA A 109 8.32 37.89 30.77
N HIS A 110 7.77 38.85 30.03
CA HIS A 110 6.31 39.07 29.92
C HIS A 110 5.60 38.18 28.88
N LEU A 111 6.32 37.30 28.16
CA LEU A 111 5.76 36.43 27.11
C LEU A 111 5.64 34.95 27.53
N LEU A 112 5.89 34.61 28.79
CA LEU A 112 5.66 33.27 29.34
C LEU A 112 4.40 33.29 30.22
N PRO A 113 3.35 32.50 29.92
CA PRO A 113 2.20 32.36 30.82
C PRO A 113 2.59 31.63 32.10
N GLU A 114 2.04 32.13 33.21
CA GLU A 114 2.13 31.52 34.54
C GLU A 114 1.71 30.04 34.53
N SER A 115 2.49 29.25 35.25
CA SER A 115 2.36 27.81 35.48
C SER A 115 0.96 27.41 36.01
N SER A 116 0.33 26.44 35.33
CA SER A 116 -0.82 25.69 35.86
C SER A 116 -0.36 24.61 36.85
N PRO A 117 -1.07 24.38 37.97
CA PRO A 117 -0.59 23.62 39.11
C PRO A 117 -1.12 22.18 39.09
N TRP A 118 -0.38 21.26 38.46
CA TRP A 118 -0.59 19.82 38.64
C TRP A 118 0.76 19.12 38.64
N LEU A 119 1.34 18.99 39.83
CA LEU A 119 2.19 17.89 40.33
C LEU A 119 2.94 18.40 41.56
N SER A 120 2.39 18.10 42.73
CA SER A 120 3.11 18.15 43.99
C SER A 120 2.68 16.91 44.76
N ASP A 121 3.34 15.79 44.47
CA ASP A 121 3.40 14.68 45.40
C ASP A 121 4.80 14.70 46.04
N PRO A 122 4.94 15.14 47.30
CA PRO A 122 6.22 15.19 47.99
C PRO A 122 6.38 13.89 48.78
N ASN A 123 6.67 12.78 48.09
CA ASN A 123 7.32 11.63 48.73
C ASN A 123 7.82 10.63 47.67
N GLN A 124 9.06 10.82 47.22
CA GLN A 124 9.96 9.70 47.01
C GLN A 124 11.40 10.20 46.91
N GLU A 125 12.13 9.93 47.98
CA GLU A 125 13.57 9.97 48.04
C GLU A 125 14.17 9.02 46.99
N GLY A 126 15.24 9.46 46.32
CA GLY A 126 16.17 8.57 45.64
C GLY A 126 16.09 8.52 44.10
N VAL A 127 16.47 9.60 43.42
CA VAL A 127 17.17 9.50 42.13
C VAL A 127 18.28 10.55 42.08
N SER A 128 19.42 10.23 42.69
CA SER A 128 20.70 10.73 42.24
C SER A 128 21.04 10.09 40.88
N ASP A 129 21.65 10.87 39.98
CA ASP A 129 22.27 10.46 38.70
C ASP A 129 21.43 10.37 37.40
N ILE A 130 20.67 11.41 37.03
CA ILE A 130 20.23 11.59 35.62
C ILE A 130 20.61 12.97 35.01
N THR A 131 21.21 13.89 35.78
CA THR A 131 21.59 15.24 35.27
C THR A 131 23.06 15.40 34.90
N LYS A 132 23.84 14.32 34.80
CA LYS A 132 25.19 14.34 34.22
C LYS A 132 25.17 13.61 32.87
N HIS A 133 25.61 14.32 31.83
CA HIS A 133 25.81 13.89 30.44
C HIS A 133 24.72 14.27 29.41
N LEU A 134 24.46 15.56 29.24
CA LEU A 134 24.44 16.16 27.89
C LEU A 134 25.78 16.87 27.64
N VAL A 135 26.88 16.12 27.79
CA VAL A 135 28.16 16.54 27.22
C VAL A 135 28.01 16.27 25.73
N HIS A 136 27.74 17.30 24.93
CA HIS A 136 27.88 17.18 23.48
C HIS A 136 29.30 16.67 23.20
N PRO A 137 29.48 15.55 22.47
CA PRO A 137 30.82 15.06 22.18
C PRO A 137 31.59 16.18 21.47
N THR A 138 32.62 16.73 22.11
CA THR A 138 33.57 17.65 21.49
C THR A 138 34.60 16.91 20.63
N HIS A 139 34.50 15.58 20.55
CA HIS A 139 35.36 14.72 19.75
C HIS A 139 34.65 14.33 18.45
N ASN A 140 35.35 14.48 17.33
CA ASN A 140 34.93 13.98 16.03
C ASN A 140 34.56 12.49 16.13
N LEU A 141 33.46 12.10 15.47
CA LEU A 141 33.05 10.70 15.41
C LEU A 141 34.17 9.83 14.83
N SER A 142 34.38 8.64 15.40
CA SER A 142 35.26 7.65 14.76
C SER A 142 34.71 7.29 13.37
N LYS A 143 35.56 6.78 12.47
CA LYS A 143 35.11 6.35 11.13
C LYS A 143 33.94 5.37 11.19
N LYS A 144 33.93 4.47 12.17
CA LYS A 144 32.84 3.51 12.39
C LYS A 144 31.55 4.21 12.82
N GLN A 145 31.60 5.09 13.82
CA GLN A 145 30.43 5.84 14.28
C GLN A 145 29.87 6.79 13.21
N GLN A 146 30.76 7.39 12.41
CA GLN A 146 30.36 8.22 11.27
C GLN A 146 29.63 7.39 10.20
N ALA A 147 30.11 6.17 9.90
CA ALA A 147 29.43 5.27 8.98
C ALA A 147 28.08 4.78 9.53
N GLU A 148 28.00 4.46 10.82
CA GLU A 148 26.74 4.10 11.50
C GLU A 148 25.72 5.25 11.44
N LEU A 149 26.16 6.48 11.71
CA LEU A 149 25.30 7.66 11.57
C LEU A 149 24.82 7.85 10.13
N GLU A 150 25.69 7.71 9.15
CA GLU A 150 25.34 7.83 7.73
C GLU A 150 24.31 6.79 7.30
N ALA A 151 24.50 5.53 7.74
CA ALA A 151 23.55 4.44 7.54
C ALA A 151 22.19 4.74 8.17
N ASP A 152 22.17 5.17 9.43
CA ASP A 152 20.93 5.48 10.15
C ASP A 152 20.22 6.71 9.57
N LEU A 153 20.97 7.71 9.12
CA LEU A 153 20.43 8.86 8.39
C LEU A 153 19.79 8.41 7.06
N CYS A 154 20.40 7.47 6.34
CA CYS A 154 19.82 6.91 5.12
C CYS A 154 18.50 6.20 5.43
N LYS A 155 18.48 5.30 6.41
CA LYS A 155 17.26 4.60 6.85
C LYS A 155 16.16 5.58 7.28
N LEU A 156 16.52 6.65 7.98
CA LEU A 156 15.59 7.71 8.38
C LEU A 156 14.95 8.38 7.17
N PHE A 157 15.75 8.77 6.17
CA PHE A 157 15.25 9.40 4.94
C PHE A 157 14.35 8.45 4.14
N VAL A 158 14.75 7.19 4.03
CA VAL A 158 13.98 6.15 3.33
C VAL A 158 12.65 5.88 4.03
N ALA A 159 12.67 5.61 5.34
CA ALA A 159 11.49 5.25 6.12
C ALA A 159 10.43 6.36 6.09
N ASN A 160 10.85 7.62 6.26
CA ASN A 160 9.98 8.78 6.28
C ASN A 160 9.66 9.34 4.88
N GLY A 161 10.15 8.69 3.81
CA GLY A 161 9.93 9.15 2.45
C GLY A 161 10.43 10.56 2.19
N TRP A 162 11.48 11.01 2.87
CA TRP A 162 12.04 12.35 2.68
C TRP A 162 12.76 12.47 1.34
N ALA A 163 12.70 13.65 0.73
CA ALA A 163 13.47 13.92 -0.48
C ALA A 163 14.96 13.92 -0.15
N TRP A 164 15.79 13.25 -0.96
CA TRP A 164 17.25 13.23 -0.81
C TRP A 164 17.87 14.63 -0.76
N GLN A 165 17.27 15.61 -1.46
CA GLN A 165 17.69 17.01 -1.40
C GLN A 165 17.59 17.61 0.01
N GLY A 166 16.70 17.08 0.86
CA GLY A 166 16.46 17.56 2.21
C GLY A 166 17.71 17.53 3.10
N VAL A 167 18.66 16.61 2.86
CA VAL A 167 19.91 16.58 3.63
C VAL A 167 20.79 17.81 3.36
N ASN A 168 20.73 18.36 2.15
CA ASN A 168 21.45 19.58 1.76
C ASN A 168 20.67 20.86 2.13
N GLY A 169 19.48 20.72 2.74
CA GLY A 169 18.67 21.86 3.15
C GLY A 169 19.34 22.66 4.28
N PRO A 170 19.32 24.01 4.25
CA PRO A 170 19.97 24.82 5.29
C PRO A 170 19.48 24.50 6.71
N GLU A 171 18.17 24.29 6.91
CA GLU A 171 17.62 23.97 8.23
C GLU A 171 18.05 22.58 8.73
N THR A 172 18.16 21.59 7.84
CA THR A 172 18.71 20.27 8.19
C THR A 172 20.16 20.40 8.67
N GLN A 173 20.97 21.19 7.96
CA GLN A 173 22.36 21.45 8.33
C GLN A 173 22.45 22.17 9.68
N ILE A 174 21.62 23.20 9.91
CA ILE A 174 21.55 23.92 11.19
C ILE A 174 21.14 22.99 12.34
N PHE A 175 20.14 22.12 12.12
CA PHE A 175 19.67 21.16 13.11
C PHE A 175 20.80 20.22 13.56
N PHE A 176 21.49 19.58 12.62
CA PHE A 176 22.58 18.66 12.95
C PHE A 176 23.80 19.39 13.51
N GLN A 177 24.15 20.58 13.02
CA GLN A 177 25.23 21.37 13.60
C GLN A 177 24.94 21.75 15.06
N LYS A 178 23.67 22.03 15.41
CA LYS A 178 23.27 22.38 16.77
C LYS A 178 23.28 21.18 17.72
N TRP A 179 22.69 20.07 17.31
CA TRP A 179 22.46 18.92 18.20
C TRP A 179 23.56 17.85 18.12
N PHE A 180 24.23 17.76 16.97
CA PHE A 180 25.28 16.78 16.65
C PHE A 180 26.50 17.43 15.99
N PRO A 181 27.16 18.42 16.63
CA PRO A 181 28.23 19.22 16.01
C PRO A 181 29.46 18.40 15.55
N ALA A 182 29.69 17.23 16.16
CA ALA A 182 30.78 16.32 15.80
C ALA A 182 30.50 15.44 14.57
N ALA A 183 29.26 15.43 14.07
CA ALA A 183 28.85 14.66 12.91
C ALA A 183 29.08 15.43 11.62
N THR A 184 29.66 14.77 10.62
CA THR A 184 29.71 15.32 9.25
C THR A 184 28.51 14.79 8.47
N LEU A 185 27.63 15.67 7.99
CA LEU A 185 26.51 15.22 7.17
C LEU A 185 26.97 14.83 5.75
N PRO A 186 26.53 13.68 5.22
CA PRO A 186 26.73 13.36 3.82
C PRO A 186 25.89 14.29 2.94
N ASP A 187 26.38 14.61 1.75
CA ASP A 187 25.52 15.28 0.77
C ASP A 187 24.49 14.30 0.17
N ARG A 188 23.51 14.85 -0.55
CA ARG A 188 22.48 14.05 -1.23
C ARG A 188 23.04 12.98 -2.18
N HIS A 189 24.20 13.20 -2.80
CA HIS A 189 24.78 12.29 -3.79
C HIS A 189 25.41 11.09 -3.10
N LYS A 190 26.10 11.32 -1.99
CA LYS A 190 26.63 10.27 -1.11
C LYS A 190 25.50 9.47 -0.45
N LEU A 191 24.48 10.17 0.07
CA LEU A 191 23.34 9.56 0.77
C LEU A 191 22.47 8.71 -0.16
N SER A 192 22.13 9.23 -1.34
CA SER A 192 21.30 8.52 -2.35
C SER A 192 22.11 7.69 -3.36
N GLY A 193 23.38 7.46 -3.07
CA GLY A 193 24.31 6.72 -3.91
C GLY A 193 25.00 5.63 -3.08
N PRO A 194 26.30 5.76 -2.76
CA PRO A 194 27.04 4.73 -2.02
C PRO A 194 26.40 4.27 -0.71
N ILE A 195 25.82 5.19 0.08
CA ILE A 195 25.21 4.82 1.36
C ILE A 195 23.92 4.02 1.14
N LEU A 196 23.02 4.50 0.26
CA LEU A 196 21.82 3.76 -0.13
C LEU A 196 22.17 2.37 -0.69
N GLN A 197 23.23 2.26 -1.49
CA GLN A 197 23.69 0.99 -2.05
C GLN A 197 24.13 0.01 -0.97
N SER A 198 24.86 0.48 0.05
CA SER A 198 25.23 -0.34 1.20
C SER A 198 24.01 -0.83 1.98
N GLU A 199 22.99 0.01 2.17
CA GLU A 199 21.73 -0.38 2.82
C GLU A 199 20.92 -1.37 1.96
N LEU A 200 20.95 -1.21 0.63
CA LEU A 200 20.35 -2.15 -0.30
C LEU A 200 21.04 -3.52 -0.24
N GLU A 201 22.38 -3.56 -0.19
CA GLU A 201 23.15 -4.79 -0.04
C GLU A 201 22.83 -5.50 1.28
N ALA A 202 22.68 -4.74 2.38
CA ALA A 202 22.25 -5.29 3.66
C ALA A 202 20.83 -5.86 3.59
N ALA A 203 19.89 -5.15 2.93
CA ALA A 203 18.53 -5.64 2.72
C ALA A 203 18.50 -6.91 1.85
N ASN A 204 19.32 -6.97 0.80
CA ASN A 204 19.44 -8.14 -0.08
C ASN A 204 20.13 -9.32 0.62
N ALA A 205 21.10 -9.08 1.49
CA ALA A 205 21.69 -10.13 2.33
C ALA A 205 20.64 -10.75 3.27
N SER A 206 19.89 -9.91 4.00
CA SER A 206 18.80 -10.38 4.86
C SER A 206 17.71 -11.13 4.08
N MET A 207 17.38 -10.68 2.87
CA MET A 207 16.50 -11.42 1.98
C MET A 207 17.07 -12.80 1.64
N ARG A 208 18.33 -12.88 1.20
CA ARG A 208 18.98 -14.14 0.82
C ARG A 208 18.96 -15.15 1.98
N ASP A 209 19.27 -14.70 3.19
CA ASP A 209 19.22 -15.54 4.39
C ASP A 209 17.82 -16.09 4.65
N ALA A 210 16.78 -15.28 4.38
CA ALA A 210 15.38 -15.67 4.60
C ALA A 210 14.82 -16.64 3.54
N ILE A 211 15.35 -16.63 2.31
CA ILE A 211 14.83 -17.43 1.19
C ILE A 211 15.70 -18.63 0.81
N SER A 212 16.99 -18.64 1.19
CA SER A 212 17.92 -19.68 0.79
C SER A 212 17.49 -21.08 1.25
N GLY A 213 17.57 -22.04 0.34
CA GLY A 213 17.17 -23.43 0.56
C GLY A 213 15.66 -23.67 0.63
N ARG A 214 14.84 -22.63 0.40
CA ARG A 214 13.37 -22.72 0.45
C ARG A 214 12.76 -22.79 -0.94
N VAL A 215 11.46 -23.09 -0.97
CA VAL A 215 10.63 -23.03 -2.18
C VAL A 215 9.95 -21.68 -2.28
N ALA A 216 9.72 -21.21 -3.50
CA ALA A 216 9.10 -19.92 -3.77
C ALA A 216 8.04 -19.99 -4.87
N THR A 217 7.05 -19.10 -4.74
CA THR A 217 6.20 -18.69 -5.86
C THR A 217 6.77 -17.41 -6.44
N GLY A 218 7.18 -17.44 -7.71
CA GLY A 218 7.51 -16.23 -8.46
C GLY A 218 6.26 -15.47 -8.87
N MET A 219 6.36 -14.16 -8.95
CA MET A 219 5.31 -13.29 -9.45
C MET A 219 5.88 -12.21 -10.32
N SER A 220 5.15 -11.85 -11.39
CA SER A 220 5.49 -10.70 -12.22
C SER A 220 4.28 -9.86 -12.54
N ASP A 221 4.47 -8.55 -12.55
CA ASP A 221 3.41 -7.59 -12.88
C ASP A 221 4.01 -6.34 -13.54
N GLY A 222 3.18 -5.62 -14.29
CA GLY A 222 3.57 -4.43 -15.03
C GLY A 222 3.11 -3.13 -14.37
N TRP A 223 3.94 -2.08 -14.45
CA TRP A 223 3.57 -0.75 -13.96
C TRP A 223 4.11 0.34 -14.86
N LYS A 224 3.33 1.42 -15.02
CA LYS A 224 3.78 2.65 -15.69
C LYS A 224 4.03 3.72 -14.65
N ASN A 225 5.25 4.25 -14.61
CA ASN A 225 5.60 5.31 -13.67
C ASN A 225 5.05 6.69 -14.12
N ILE A 226 5.26 7.73 -13.31
CA ILE A 226 4.80 9.10 -13.63
C ILE A 226 5.45 9.66 -14.92
N LYS A 227 6.63 9.16 -15.30
CA LYS A 227 7.31 9.47 -16.57
C LYS A 227 6.79 8.64 -17.75
N ARG A 228 5.83 7.74 -17.52
CA ARG A 228 5.30 6.76 -18.47
C ARG A 228 6.31 5.70 -18.92
N ASN A 229 7.35 5.46 -18.13
CA ASN A 229 8.23 4.31 -18.33
C ASN A 229 7.43 3.05 -18.02
N SER A 230 7.51 2.05 -18.90
CA SER A 230 6.93 0.73 -18.69
C SER A 230 7.93 -0.13 -17.93
N LEU A 231 7.57 -0.54 -16.72
CA LEU A 231 8.39 -1.37 -15.85
C LEU A 231 7.71 -2.72 -15.62
N ILE A 232 8.50 -3.78 -15.49
CA ILE A 232 8.03 -5.10 -15.05
C ILE A 232 8.75 -5.45 -13.75
N ALA A 233 7.99 -5.68 -12.67
CA ALA A 233 8.55 -6.17 -11.42
C ALA A 233 8.51 -7.69 -11.37
N SER A 234 9.54 -8.28 -10.78
CA SER A 234 9.59 -9.70 -10.41
C SER A 234 9.85 -9.82 -8.91
N MET A 235 9.05 -10.65 -8.25
CA MET A 235 9.14 -10.89 -6.81
C MET A 235 8.99 -12.38 -6.49
N LEU A 236 9.41 -12.78 -5.29
CA LEU A 236 9.25 -14.13 -4.76
C LEU A 236 8.40 -14.09 -3.50
N SER A 237 7.42 -14.99 -3.41
CA SER A 237 6.74 -15.31 -2.15
C SER A 237 7.36 -16.57 -1.55
N VAL A 238 7.89 -16.45 -0.34
CA VAL A 238 8.44 -17.55 0.48
C VAL A 238 7.79 -17.48 1.85
N ASP A 239 7.15 -18.58 2.27
CA ASP A 239 6.38 -18.64 3.53
C ASP A 239 5.40 -17.46 3.69
N TYR A 240 4.66 -17.18 2.61
CA TYR A 240 3.68 -16.09 2.50
C TYR A 240 4.26 -14.67 2.71
N THR A 241 5.58 -14.54 2.66
CA THR A 241 6.30 -13.27 2.73
C THR A 241 6.90 -12.96 1.37
N THR A 242 6.66 -11.74 0.88
CA THR A 242 7.11 -11.31 -0.44
C THR A 242 8.44 -10.58 -0.38
N TYR A 243 9.37 -10.96 -1.25
CA TYR A 243 10.70 -10.39 -1.39
C TYR A 243 10.90 -9.90 -2.82
N THR A 244 11.50 -8.73 -2.96
CA THR A 244 11.75 -8.12 -4.26
C THR A 244 12.95 -8.76 -4.93
N VAL A 245 12.83 -9.18 -6.18
CA VAL A 245 13.97 -9.73 -6.95
C VAL A 245 14.56 -8.66 -7.85
N LYS A 246 13.78 -8.20 -8.84
CA LYS A 246 14.23 -7.21 -9.85
C LYS A 246 13.06 -6.37 -10.34
N VAL A 247 13.38 -5.20 -10.88
CA VAL A 247 12.50 -4.42 -11.75
C VAL A 247 13.23 -4.17 -13.05
N HIS A 248 12.56 -4.50 -14.15
CA HIS A 248 13.07 -4.36 -15.51
C HIS A 248 12.43 -3.14 -16.17
N ASP A 249 13.26 -2.27 -16.76
CA ASP A 249 12.77 -1.17 -17.61
C ASP A 249 12.58 -1.67 -19.04
N VAL A 250 11.32 -1.83 -19.44
CA VAL A 250 10.90 -2.29 -20.77
C VAL A 250 10.32 -1.16 -21.61
N SER A 251 10.62 0.11 -21.26
CA SER A 251 10.06 1.28 -21.95
C SER A 251 10.43 1.35 -23.44
N THR A 252 11.55 0.75 -23.83
CA THR A 252 12.02 0.67 -25.22
C THR A 252 11.77 -0.68 -25.87
N GLU A 253 11.09 -1.60 -25.17
CA GLU A 253 10.76 -2.93 -25.68
C GLU A 253 9.28 -3.00 -26.07
N HIS A 254 8.96 -3.84 -27.05
CA HIS A 254 7.57 -4.14 -27.34
C HIS A 254 6.97 -5.00 -26.22
N LYS A 255 5.74 -4.68 -25.81
CA LYS A 255 4.95 -5.48 -24.86
C LYS A 255 4.51 -6.79 -25.54
N THR A 256 5.39 -7.78 -25.55
CA THR A 256 5.16 -9.10 -26.16
C THR A 256 5.37 -10.20 -25.13
N ALA A 257 4.69 -11.32 -25.35
CA ALA A 257 4.84 -12.52 -24.53
C ALA A 257 6.28 -13.07 -24.53
N ASP A 258 7.03 -12.92 -25.63
CA ASP A 258 8.43 -13.39 -25.72
C ASP A 258 9.37 -12.56 -24.87
N ASN A 259 9.22 -11.23 -24.89
CA ASN A 259 10.04 -10.34 -24.06
C ASN A 259 9.76 -10.59 -22.58
N HIS A 260 8.48 -10.71 -22.20
CA HIS A 260 8.11 -11.02 -20.83
C HIS A 260 8.63 -12.40 -20.40
N LEU A 261 8.49 -13.43 -21.25
CA LEU A 261 9.02 -14.77 -20.99
C LEU A 261 10.52 -14.78 -20.76
N ARG A 262 11.28 -14.04 -21.57
CA ARG A 262 12.74 -13.90 -21.42
C ARG A 262 13.08 -13.38 -20.02
N LEU A 263 12.44 -12.29 -19.58
CA LEU A 263 12.67 -11.71 -18.25
C LEU A 263 12.32 -12.69 -17.13
N VAL A 264 11.19 -13.39 -17.25
CA VAL A 264 10.75 -14.39 -16.26
C VAL A 264 11.74 -15.56 -16.16
N LEU A 265 12.23 -16.07 -17.28
CA LEU A 265 13.25 -17.13 -17.30
C LEU A 265 14.56 -16.67 -16.66
N ASP A 266 15.02 -15.47 -16.98
CA ASP A 266 16.23 -14.87 -16.40
C ASP A 266 16.09 -14.69 -14.88
N ASP A 267 14.91 -14.30 -14.40
CA ASP A 267 14.64 -14.09 -12.97
C ASP A 267 14.50 -15.40 -12.19
N ILE A 268 13.89 -16.44 -12.80
CA ILE A 268 13.85 -17.79 -12.22
C ILE A 268 15.28 -18.31 -12.07
N ASP A 269 16.09 -18.24 -13.12
CA ASP A 269 17.47 -18.72 -13.10
C ASP A 269 18.32 -17.96 -12.07
N TYR A 270 18.13 -16.64 -11.99
CA TYR A 270 18.79 -15.82 -10.99
C TYR A 270 18.40 -16.23 -9.56
N ALA A 271 17.12 -16.44 -9.28
CA ALA A 271 16.66 -16.89 -7.96
C ALA A 271 17.20 -18.29 -7.59
N GLU A 272 17.21 -19.23 -8.54
CA GLU A 272 17.70 -20.59 -8.30
C GLU A 272 19.22 -20.64 -8.10
N LYS A 273 20.00 -19.87 -8.89
CA LYS A 273 21.46 -19.89 -8.85
C LYS A 273 22.05 -18.99 -7.75
N GLU A 274 21.58 -17.74 -7.65
CA GLU A 274 22.17 -16.72 -6.78
C GLU A 274 21.54 -16.68 -5.39
N HIS A 275 20.31 -17.20 -5.25
CA HIS A 275 19.60 -17.22 -3.95
C HIS A 275 19.37 -18.64 -3.43
N ASN A 276 19.78 -19.68 -4.16
CA ASN A 276 19.55 -21.07 -3.79
C ASN A 276 18.07 -21.31 -3.43
N THR A 277 17.16 -20.66 -4.14
CA THR A 277 15.71 -20.69 -3.88
C THR A 277 15.03 -21.39 -5.03
N ARG A 278 14.29 -22.47 -4.77
CA ARG A 278 13.61 -23.23 -5.82
C ARG A 278 12.29 -22.58 -6.20
N VAL A 279 12.13 -22.15 -7.45
CA VAL A 279 10.86 -21.60 -7.93
C VAL A 279 9.96 -22.76 -8.37
N ILE A 280 8.80 -22.89 -7.73
CA ILE A 280 7.86 -24.01 -7.99
C ILE A 280 6.60 -23.57 -8.73
N ALA A 281 6.29 -22.27 -8.68
CA ALA A 281 5.13 -21.68 -9.31
C ALA A 281 5.42 -20.27 -9.80
N TRP A 282 4.68 -19.79 -10.80
CA TRP A 282 4.72 -18.43 -11.31
C TRP A 282 3.32 -17.85 -11.48
N VAL A 283 3.11 -16.62 -10.98
CA VAL A 283 1.83 -15.89 -11.06
C VAL A 283 2.00 -14.58 -11.80
N SER A 284 1.10 -14.28 -12.72
CA SER A 284 1.01 -12.94 -13.34
C SER A 284 -0.44 -12.55 -13.61
N ASP A 285 -0.66 -11.28 -13.93
CA ASP A 285 -1.98 -10.74 -14.30
C ASP A 285 -2.56 -11.42 -15.55
N ALA A 286 -3.84 -11.17 -15.83
CA ALA A 286 -4.55 -11.87 -16.88
C ALA A 286 -4.40 -11.23 -18.28
N GLY A 287 -3.59 -10.18 -18.42
CA GLY A 287 -3.35 -9.53 -19.71
C GLY A 287 -2.87 -10.52 -20.78
N GLY A 288 -3.27 -10.30 -22.03
CA GLY A 288 -3.04 -11.24 -23.13
C GLY A 288 -1.57 -11.64 -23.33
N ASP A 289 -0.62 -10.71 -23.11
CA ASP A 289 0.82 -10.97 -23.17
C ASP A 289 1.31 -11.81 -21.99
N SER A 290 0.89 -11.48 -20.76
CA SER A 290 1.19 -12.25 -19.55
C SER A 290 0.65 -13.68 -19.63
N ARG A 291 -0.55 -13.85 -20.20
CA ARG A 291 -1.14 -15.17 -20.44
C ARG A 291 -0.31 -15.98 -21.42
N ALA A 292 -0.01 -15.43 -22.59
CA ALA A 292 0.81 -16.11 -23.58
C ALA A 292 2.21 -16.44 -23.03
N MET A 293 2.77 -15.58 -22.17
CA MET A 293 3.98 -15.86 -21.41
C MET A 293 3.81 -17.08 -20.50
N ARG A 294 2.75 -17.16 -19.68
CA ARG A 294 2.50 -18.32 -18.80
C ARG A 294 2.38 -19.63 -19.58
N VAL A 295 1.65 -19.61 -20.70
CA VAL A 295 1.53 -20.77 -21.60
C VAL A 295 2.90 -21.24 -22.09
N ARG A 296 3.75 -20.31 -22.53
CA ARG A 296 5.08 -20.62 -23.05
C ARG A 296 6.04 -21.06 -21.94
N LEU A 297 6.01 -20.40 -20.78
CA LEU A 297 6.78 -20.80 -19.60
C LEU A 297 6.47 -22.23 -19.20
N HIS A 298 5.18 -22.59 -19.16
CA HIS A 298 4.76 -23.94 -18.85
C HIS A 298 5.29 -24.97 -19.86
N ARG A 299 5.27 -24.67 -21.16
CA ARG A 299 5.83 -25.56 -22.19
C ARG A 299 7.34 -25.77 -22.01
N LEU A 300 8.08 -24.73 -21.65
CA LEU A 300 9.53 -24.79 -21.45
C LEU A 300 9.94 -25.41 -20.11
N ARG A 301 9.18 -25.13 -19.05
CA ARG A 301 9.44 -25.58 -17.67
C ARG A 301 8.16 -26.17 -17.07
N PRO A 302 7.72 -27.36 -17.53
CA PRO A 302 6.43 -27.94 -17.11
C PRO A 302 6.36 -28.26 -15.62
N TYR A 303 7.50 -28.38 -14.95
CA TYR A 303 7.61 -28.57 -13.51
C TYR A 303 7.32 -27.30 -12.68
N ILE A 304 7.25 -26.13 -13.33
CA ILE A 304 6.76 -24.88 -12.73
C ILE A 304 5.26 -24.78 -13.01
N LEU A 305 4.48 -24.62 -11.95
CA LEU A 305 3.04 -24.40 -12.06
C LEU A 305 2.78 -22.94 -12.41
N VAL A 306 1.85 -22.65 -13.32
CA VAL A 306 1.55 -21.28 -13.75
C VAL A 306 0.12 -20.94 -13.40
N PHE A 307 -0.11 -19.76 -12.85
CA PHE A 307 -1.45 -19.34 -12.41
C PHE A 307 -1.74 -17.90 -12.81
N ASP A 308 -3.00 -17.62 -13.09
CA ASP A 308 -3.51 -16.25 -13.15
C ASP A 308 -3.48 -15.64 -11.75
N CYS A 309 -3.35 -14.33 -11.68
CA CYS A 309 -3.59 -13.60 -10.44
C CYS A 309 -5.09 -13.67 -10.09
N TRP A 310 -5.45 -14.43 -9.04
CA TRP A 310 -6.85 -14.61 -8.68
C TRP A 310 -7.50 -13.38 -8.07
N ALA A 311 -6.70 -12.44 -7.53
CA ALA A 311 -7.20 -11.11 -7.21
C ALA A 311 -7.76 -10.39 -8.44
N HIS A 312 -7.02 -10.46 -9.55
CA HIS A 312 -7.46 -9.89 -10.81
C HIS A 312 -8.64 -10.67 -11.40
N GLN A 313 -8.62 -12.02 -11.38
CA GLN A 313 -9.74 -12.84 -11.88
C GLN A 313 -11.07 -12.53 -11.19
N ILE A 314 -11.10 -12.27 -9.88
CA ILE A 314 -12.32 -11.84 -9.16
C ILE A 314 -12.78 -10.44 -9.61
N ASN A 315 -11.87 -9.51 -9.86
CA ASN A 315 -12.21 -8.19 -10.40
C ASN A 315 -12.87 -8.31 -11.78
N LEU A 316 -12.41 -9.24 -12.62
CA LEU A 316 -13.01 -9.46 -13.93
C LEU A 316 -14.45 -10.01 -13.84
N VAL A 317 -14.79 -10.79 -12.79
CA VAL A 317 -16.19 -11.21 -12.54
C VAL A 317 -17.09 -9.99 -12.28
N VAL A 318 -16.57 -8.98 -11.57
CA VAL A 318 -17.29 -7.72 -11.37
C VAL A 318 -17.45 -6.97 -12.69
N GLY A 319 -16.42 -6.97 -13.55
CA GLY A 319 -16.48 -6.43 -14.91
C GLY A 319 -17.60 -7.06 -15.75
N ASP A 320 -17.74 -8.39 -15.71
CA ASP A 320 -18.84 -9.11 -16.38
C ASP A 320 -20.23 -8.66 -15.89
N VAL A 321 -20.39 -8.43 -14.57
CA VAL A 321 -21.66 -7.96 -13.99
C VAL A 321 -21.97 -6.53 -14.42
N LEU A 322 -21.00 -5.62 -14.29
CA LEU A 322 -21.20 -4.19 -14.56
C LEU A 322 -21.39 -3.90 -16.05
N SER A 323 -20.66 -4.59 -16.93
CA SER A 323 -20.77 -4.44 -18.39
C SER A 323 -22.14 -4.82 -18.96
N ARG A 324 -22.90 -5.64 -18.23
CA ARG A 324 -24.21 -6.15 -18.67
C ARG A 324 -25.40 -5.38 -18.10
N SER A 325 -25.18 -4.37 -17.26
CA SER A 325 -26.25 -3.60 -16.63
C SER A 325 -25.91 -2.11 -16.48
N SER A 326 -26.19 -1.33 -17.53
CA SER A 326 -26.06 0.14 -17.50
C SER A 326 -26.83 0.76 -16.34
N ARG A 327 -28.03 0.26 -16.05
CA ARG A 327 -28.87 0.68 -14.92
C ARG A 327 -28.15 0.61 -13.58
N LEU A 328 -27.41 -0.47 -13.32
CA LEU A 328 -26.67 -0.63 -12.07
C LEU A 328 -25.47 0.34 -12.01
N VAL A 329 -24.80 0.58 -13.13
CA VAL A 329 -23.72 1.57 -13.25
C VAL A 329 -24.25 2.99 -13.02
N ASP A 330 -25.40 3.34 -13.61
CA ASP A 330 -26.06 4.65 -13.43
C ASP A 330 -26.47 4.87 -11.97
N THR A 331 -26.98 3.83 -11.32
CA THR A 331 -27.30 3.84 -9.88
C THR A 331 -26.05 4.06 -9.04
N ALA A 332 -24.95 3.39 -9.38
CA ALA A 332 -23.68 3.52 -8.69
C ALA A 332 -23.10 4.95 -8.80
N ASP A 333 -23.13 5.53 -9.99
CA ASP A 333 -22.73 6.93 -10.21
C ASP A 333 -23.60 7.90 -9.41
N SER A 334 -24.93 7.70 -9.42
CA SER A 334 -25.87 8.53 -8.66
C SER A 334 -25.63 8.46 -7.15
N ALA A 335 -25.33 7.27 -6.62
CA ALA A 335 -24.96 7.07 -5.22
C ALA A 335 -23.68 7.85 -4.85
N ILE A 336 -22.68 7.83 -5.72
CA ILE A 336 -21.43 8.58 -5.51
C ILE A 336 -21.69 10.09 -5.54
N SER A 337 -22.55 10.57 -6.44
CA SER A 337 -22.93 11.99 -6.49
C SER A 337 -23.60 12.44 -5.19
N ILE A 338 -24.52 11.64 -4.64
CA ILE A 338 -25.15 11.93 -3.33
C ILE A 338 -24.08 12.02 -2.23
N ILE A 339 -23.18 11.03 -2.16
CA ILE A 339 -22.12 11.00 -1.14
C ILE A 339 -21.20 12.22 -1.26
N LYS A 340 -20.71 12.51 -2.48
CA LYS A 340 -19.86 13.67 -2.76
C LYS A 340 -20.53 14.97 -2.34
N TRP A 341 -21.79 15.15 -2.74
CA TRP A 341 -22.53 16.35 -2.41
C TRP A 341 -22.69 16.52 -0.91
N MET A 342 -23.09 15.47 -0.19
CA MET A 342 -23.21 15.52 1.27
C MET A 342 -21.86 15.88 1.92
N LEU A 343 -20.77 15.25 1.49
CA LEU A 343 -19.44 15.46 2.07
C LEU A 343 -18.86 16.85 1.81
N HIS A 344 -19.20 17.48 0.68
CA HIS A 344 -18.75 18.84 0.36
C HIS A 344 -19.52 19.95 1.10
N HIS A 345 -20.64 19.65 1.76
CA HIS A 345 -21.48 20.67 2.38
C HIS A 345 -21.62 20.41 3.89
N SER A 346 -20.72 20.99 4.68
CA SER A 346 -20.62 20.82 6.15
C SER A 346 -21.93 21.08 6.89
N TYR A 347 -22.71 22.08 6.45
CA TYR A 347 -24.04 22.35 7.02
C TYR A 347 -25.03 21.18 6.83
N LEU A 348 -25.04 20.55 5.65
CA LEU A 348 -25.89 19.37 5.40
C LEU A 348 -25.43 18.15 6.22
N LEU A 349 -24.12 17.97 6.41
CA LEU A 349 -23.59 16.93 7.30
C LEU A 349 -24.04 17.15 8.75
N GLY A 350 -23.97 18.40 9.24
CA GLY A 350 -24.45 18.75 10.57
C GLY A 350 -25.92 18.38 10.78
N LEU A 351 -26.77 18.67 9.78
CA LEU A 351 -28.18 18.27 9.82
C LEU A 351 -28.37 16.75 9.72
N LEU A 352 -27.57 16.05 8.91
CA LEU A 352 -27.59 14.59 8.85
C LEU A 352 -27.26 13.97 10.21
N TYR A 353 -26.24 14.48 10.91
CA TYR A 353 -25.89 14.01 12.24
C TYR A 353 -27.01 14.24 13.25
N GLN A 354 -27.71 15.37 13.19
CA GLN A 354 -28.87 15.63 14.03
C GLN A 354 -29.98 14.60 13.77
N GLU A 355 -30.28 14.30 12.51
CA GLU A 355 -31.27 13.27 12.13
C GLU A 355 -30.85 11.87 12.60
N GLN A 356 -29.56 11.53 12.55
CA GLN A 356 -29.02 10.27 13.07
C GLN A 356 -29.21 10.16 14.59
N VAL A 357 -28.88 11.21 15.35
CA VAL A 357 -29.03 11.25 16.81
C VAL A 357 -30.49 11.18 17.22
N GLN A 358 -31.38 11.91 16.54
CA GLN A 358 -32.83 11.83 16.78
C GLN A 358 -33.39 10.42 16.52
N GLY A 359 -32.81 9.69 15.56
CA GLY A 359 -33.11 8.29 15.30
C GLY A 359 -32.49 7.29 16.30
N GLY A 360 -31.85 7.76 17.37
CA GLY A 360 -31.20 6.93 18.38
C GLY A 360 -29.88 6.28 17.91
N LYS A 361 -29.30 6.74 16.80
CA LYS A 361 -28.04 6.22 16.27
C LYS A 361 -26.85 7.07 16.73
N LYS A 362 -25.69 6.45 16.89
CA LYS A 362 -24.41 7.18 16.95
C LYS A 362 -24.15 7.82 15.59
N PRO A 363 -23.70 9.09 15.53
CA PRO A 363 -23.36 9.74 14.27
C PRO A 363 -22.32 8.94 13.48
N ARG A 364 -22.59 8.70 12.19
CA ARG A 364 -21.70 7.97 11.28
C ARG A 364 -21.46 8.81 10.03
N ASN A 365 -20.21 8.78 9.55
CA ASN A 365 -19.83 9.48 8.34
C ASN A 365 -20.15 8.64 7.11
N LEU A 366 -20.45 9.33 6.01
CA LEU A 366 -20.41 8.73 4.69
C LEU A 366 -18.95 8.50 4.29
N THR A 367 -18.73 7.49 3.46
CA THR A 367 -17.39 7.10 2.99
C THR A 367 -17.31 7.40 1.50
N LEU A 368 -16.29 8.14 1.09
CA LEU A 368 -16.01 8.37 -0.33
C LEU A 368 -15.18 7.22 -0.90
N PRO A 369 -15.45 6.74 -2.13
CA PRO A 369 -14.63 5.69 -2.71
C PRO A 369 -13.25 6.22 -3.10
N VAL A 370 -12.27 5.32 -2.97
CA VAL A 370 -10.94 5.48 -3.54
C VAL A 370 -10.99 5.09 -5.01
N LEU A 371 -10.46 5.96 -5.86
CA LEU A 371 -10.66 5.93 -7.32
C LEU A 371 -10.21 4.63 -8.03
N THR A 372 -9.30 3.86 -7.44
CA THR A 372 -8.61 2.75 -8.12
C THR A 372 -9.13 1.36 -7.75
N ARG A 373 -10.07 1.22 -6.79
CA ARG A 373 -10.58 -0.09 -6.34
C ARG A 373 -12.09 -0.11 -6.17
N TRP A 374 -12.75 -1.00 -6.92
CA TRP A 374 -14.22 -1.19 -6.88
C TRP A 374 -14.75 -1.60 -5.49
N THR A 375 -13.94 -2.25 -4.65
CA THR A 375 -14.33 -2.62 -3.28
C THR A 375 -14.59 -1.38 -2.42
N SER A 376 -13.88 -0.26 -2.65
CA SER A 376 -14.16 1.01 -1.96
C SER A 376 -15.49 1.63 -2.39
N HIS A 377 -15.89 1.46 -3.66
CA HIS A 377 -17.21 1.83 -4.15
C HIS A 377 -18.30 1.00 -3.49
N PHE A 378 -18.12 -0.32 -3.39
CA PHE A 378 -19.02 -1.19 -2.64
C PHE A 378 -19.19 -0.72 -1.18
N LEU A 379 -18.10 -0.39 -0.49
CA LEU A 379 -18.13 0.11 0.88
C LEU A 379 -18.85 1.45 1.00
N SER A 380 -18.69 2.33 0.00
CA SER A 380 -19.42 3.61 -0.09
C SER A 380 -20.92 3.40 -0.26
N PHE A 381 -21.34 2.45 -1.11
CA PHE A 381 -22.75 2.08 -1.26
C PHE A 381 -23.35 1.51 0.03
N ARG A 382 -22.59 0.66 0.72
CA ARG A 382 -22.98 0.09 2.02
C ARG A 382 -23.16 1.18 3.08
N SER A 383 -22.25 2.15 3.12
CA SER A 383 -22.34 3.33 4.00
C SER A 383 -23.60 4.15 3.70
N LEU A 384 -23.84 4.50 2.42
CA LEU A 384 -25.02 5.25 2.01
C LEU A 384 -26.34 4.52 2.33
N LEU A 385 -26.42 3.21 2.08
CA LEU A 385 -27.60 2.40 2.41
C LEU A 385 -27.89 2.36 3.92
N THR A 386 -26.85 2.30 4.74
CA THR A 386 -26.97 2.32 6.22
C THR A 386 -27.61 3.61 6.72
N GLU A 387 -27.32 4.72 6.03
CA GLU A 387 -27.83 6.05 6.34
C GLU A 387 -29.05 6.48 5.51
N SER A 388 -29.59 5.58 4.68
CA SER A 388 -30.73 5.84 3.79
C SER A 388 -31.93 6.48 4.49
N ARG A 389 -32.33 5.97 5.67
CA ARG A 389 -33.45 6.53 6.44
C ARG A 389 -33.20 7.97 6.88
N SER A 390 -31.99 8.26 7.37
CA SER A 390 -31.62 9.58 7.87
C SER A 390 -31.49 10.58 6.72
N ILE A 391 -30.90 10.19 5.59
CA ILE A 391 -30.79 11.03 4.39
C ILE A 391 -32.17 11.33 3.79
N ARG A 392 -33.04 10.32 3.69
CA ARG A 392 -34.41 10.52 3.18
C ARG A 392 -35.25 11.40 4.10
N SER A 393 -35.12 11.23 5.42
CA SER A 393 -35.77 12.11 6.41
C SER A 393 -35.30 13.56 6.25
N LEU A 394 -33.97 13.76 6.14
CA LEU A 394 -33.37 15.08 5.95
C LEU A 394 -33.84 15.75 4.66
N ALA A 395 -33.84 15.03 3.54
CA ALA A 395 -34.31 15.53 2.24
C ALA A 395 -35.79 15.92 2.28
N ALA A 396 -36.63 15.13 2.95
CA ALA A 396 -38.06 15.41 3.08
C ALA A 396 -38.36 16.59 4.01
N ARG A 397 -37.63 16.74 5.12
CA ARG A 397 -37.85 17.80 6.12
C ARG A 397 -37.23 19.13 5.73
N ASN A 398 -36.03 19.09 5.15
CA ASN A 398 -35.20 20.27 4.86
C ASN A 398 -34.77 20.34 3.39
N PRO A 399 -35.66 20.24 2.39
CA PRO A 399 -35.29 20.33 0.98
C PRO A 399 -34.64 21.68 0.63
N GLU A 400 -35.04 22.75 1.31
CA GLU A 400 -34.44 24.08 1.13
C GLU A 400 -32.98 24.15 1.58
N ALA A 401 -32.57 23.34 2.57
CA ALA A 401 -31.16 23.27 2.97
C ALA A 401 -30.30 22.68 1.84
N PHE A 402 -30.82 21.69 1.12
CA PHE A 402 -30.18 21.16 -0.08
C PHE A 402 -30.10 22.22 -1.17
N ARG A 403 -31.22 22.88 -1.50
CA ARG A 403 -31.23 23.93 -2.54
C ARG A 403 -30.30 25.10 -2.21
N ALA A 404 -30.24 25.50 -0.95
CA ALA A 404 -29.34 26.54 -0.47
C ALA A 404 -27.85 26.16 -0.63
N SER A 405 -27.51 24.88 -0.47
CA SER A 405 -26.14 24.38 -0.61
C SER A 405 -25.55 24.58 -2.02
N ALA A 406 -26.40 24.62 -3.06
CA ALA A 406 -25.95 24.87 -4.43
C ALA A 406 -25.45 26.30 -4.69
N GLY A 407 -25.77 27.25 -3.81
CA GLY A 407 -25.40 28.66 -3.98
C GLY A 407 -26.05 29.32 -5.20
N ARG A 408 -25.27 30.11 -5.96
CA ARG A 408 -25.79 30.90 -7.09
C ARG A 408 -25.64 30.23 -8.47
N SER A 409 -24.85 29.17 -8.60
CA SER A 409 -24.58 28.50 -9.88
C SER A 409 -25.83 27.78 -10.41
N PRO A 410 -26.26 28.04 -11.67
CA PRO A 410 -27.35 27.31 -12.31
C PRO A 410 -27.07 25.80 -12.38
N GLU A 411 -25.83 25.40 -12.71
CA GLU A 411 -25.43 24.01 -12.86
C GLU A 411 -25.53 23.23 -11.54
N LYS A 412 -25.05 23.85 -10.44
CA LYS A 412 -25.15 23.29 -9.09
C LYS A 412 -26.60 23.17 -8.61
N LYS A 413 -27.48 24.10 -9.01
CA LYS A 413 -28.91 24.03 -8.70
C LYS A 413 -29.58 22.86 -9.41
N GLU A 414 -29.29 22.66 -10.69
CA GLU A 414 -29.78 21.49 -11.42
C GLU A 414 -29.25 20.18 -10.83
N GLU A 415 -27.98 20.15 -10.42
CA GLU A 415 -27.37 18.98 -9.78
C GLU A 415 -28.06 18.63 -8.46
N VAL A 416 -28.31 19.62 -7.59
CA VAL A 416 -28.95 19.35 -6.30
C VAL A 416 -30.42 18.94 -6.46
N ASP A 417 -31.13 19.50 -7.44
CA ASP A 417 -32.50 19.07 -7.74
C ASP A 417 -32.53 17.63 -8.28
N ARG A 418 -31.54 17.23 -9.10
CA ARG A 418 -31.36 15.83 -9.51
C ARG A 418 -31.09 14.94 -8.30
N ILE A 419 -30.21 15.35 -7.40
CA ILE A 419 -29.87 14.61 -6.17
C ILE A 419 -31.10 14.41 -5.28
N LEU A 420 -31.86 15.47 -5.02
CA LEU A 420 -33.10 15.40 -4.24
C LEU A 420 -34.09 14.42 -4.87
N LYS A 421 -34.30 14.51 -6.19
CA LYS A 421 -35.18 13.60 -6.93
C LYS A 421 -34.71 12.14 -6.83
N THR A 422 -33.40 11.89 -6.88
CA THR A 422 -32.83 10.55 -6.69
C THR A 422 -33.03 10.03 -5.27
N ILE A 423 -32.88 10.88 -4.24
CA ILE A 423 -33.10 10.48 -2.84
C ILE A 423 -34.58 10.13 -2.59
N GLU A 424 -35.50 10.86 -3.23
CA GLU A 424 -36.95 10.64 -3.12
C GLU A 424 -37.40 9.37 -3.85
N ASP A 425 -36.72 8.98 -4.93
CA ASP A 425 -37.06 7.80 -5.75
C ASP A 425 -36.86 6.48 -4.99
N PRO A 426 -37.94 5.73 -4.66
CA PRO A 426 -37.81 4.40 -4.07
C PRO A 426 -37.11 3.40 -5.01
N GLY A 427 -37.22 3.63 -6.32
CA GLY A 427 -36.54 2.87 -7.36
C GLY A 427 -35.05 2.86 -7.10
N PHE A 428 -34.39 4.02 -7.10
CA PHE A 428 -32.96 4.18 -6.79
C PHE A 428 -32.49 3.33 -5.59
N TRP A 429 -33.16 3.42 -4.44
CA TRP A 429 -32.76 2.67 -3.25
C TRP A 429 -32.88 1.15 -3.40
N ASN A 430 -33.92 0.67 -4.11
CA ASN A 430 -34.07 -0.74 -4.44
C ASN A 430 -32.95 -1.21 -5.37
N GLN A 431 -32.58 -0.40 -6.38
CA GLN A 431 -31.50 -0.72 -7.32
C GLN A 431 -30.13 -0.71 -6.63
N LEU A 432 -29.89 0.24 -5.72
CA LEU A 432 -28.65 0.30 -4.94
C LEU A 432 -28.54 -0.89 -3.98
N THR A 433 -29.65 -1.31 -3.39
CA THR A 433 -29.72 -2.53 -2.56
C THR A 433 -29.42 -3.77 -3.40
N GLU A 434 -30.02 -3.87 -4.59
CA GLU A 434 -29.75 -4.94 -5.55
C GLU A 434 -28.26 -4.99 -5.93
N LEU A 435 -27.65 -3.84 -6.26
CA LEU A 435 -26.22 -3.74 -6.56
C LEU A 435 -25.37 -4.20 -5.37
N LYS A 436 -25.69 -3.76 -4.15
CA LYS A 436 -24.99 -4.16 -2.92
C LYS A 436 -25.07 -5.68 -2.71
N LEU A 437 -26.20 -6.32 -2.97
CA LEU A 437 -26.38 -7.77 -2.87
C LEU A 437 -25.51 -8.52 -3.87
N TYR A 438 -25.31 -7.99 -5.08
CA TYR A 438 -24.46 -8.61 -6.10
C TYR A 438 -22.97 -8.43 -5.79
N LEU A 439 -22.58 -7.25 -5.31
CA LEU A 439 -21.18 -6.93 -5.04
C LEU A 439 -20.65 -7.52 -3.73
N GLU A 440 -21.48 -7.74 -2.72
CA GLU A 440 -21.04 -8.20 -1.38
C GLU A 440 -20.33 -9.57 -1.40
N PRO A 441 -20.87 -10.64 -2.03
CA PRO A 441 -20.15 -11.91 -2.12
C PRO A 441 -18.81 -11.78 -2.85
N LEU A 442 -18.76 -10.93 -3.89
CA LEU A 442 -17.55 -10.67 -4.68
C LEU A 442 -16.53 -9.85 -3.89
N ALA A 443 -16.97 -8.93 -3.02
CA ALA A 443 -16.09 -8.07 -2.23
C ALA A 443 -15.37 -8.90 -1.16
N ILE A 444 -16.08 -9.86 -0.57
CA ILE A 444 -15.50 -10.87 0.33
C ILE A 444 -14.44 -11.68 -0.42
N ALA A 445 -14.76 -12.17 -1.62
CA ALA A 445 -13.83 -12.96 -2.42
C ALA A 445 -12.59 -12.14 -2.84
N ALA A 446 -12.75 -10.86 -3.18
CA ALA A 446 -11.65 -9.95 -3.50
C ALA A 446 -10.73 -9.73 -2.30
N ASN A 447 -11.30 -9.59 -1.10
CA ASN A 447 -10.52 -9.49 0.13
C ASN A 447 -9.71 -10.78 0.37
N VAL A 448 -10.35 -11.95 0.21
CA VAL A 448 -9.66 -13.25 0.33
C VAL A 448 -8.55 -13.41 -0.71
N SER A 449 -8.79 -13.01 -1.96
CA SER A 449 -7.87 -13.25 -3.08
C SER A 449 -6.69 -12.28 -3.14
N GLN A 450 -6.76 -11.11 -2.49
CA GLN A 450 -5.71 -10.09 -2.44
C GLN A 450 -4.72 -10.22 -1.27
N ALA A 451 -4.92 -11.16 -0.36
CA ALA A 451 -4.03 -11.33 0.78
C ALA A 451 -2.65 -11.88 0.37
N SER A 452 -1.58 -11.49 1.03
CA SER A 452 -0.24 -12.02 0.72
C SER A 452 -0.09 -13.52 1.01
N SER A 453 -1.01 -14.08 1.80
CA SER A 453 -1.09 -15.49 2.18
C SER A 453 -2.22 -16.25 1.46
N THR A 454 -2.79 -15.70 0.40
CA THR A 454 -3.84 -16.38 -0.37
C THR A 454 -3.27 -17.61 -1.07
N ARG A 455 -3.68 -18.79 -0.62
CA ARG A 455 -3.31 -20.08 -1.20
C ARG A 455 -4.35 -20.57 -2.20
N LEU A 456 -4.01 -21.63 -2.94
CA LEU A 456 -4.91 -22.26 -3.90
C LEU A 456 -6.18 -22.82 -3.25
N ASP A 457 -6.12 -23.36 -2.03
CA ASP A 457 -7.30 -23.86 -1.30
C ASP A 457 -8.26 -22.72 -0.94
N HIS A 458 -7.75 -21.57 -0.51
CA HIS A 458 -8.57 -20.37 -0.28
C HIS A 458 -9.37 -19.98 -1.52
N ILE A 459 -8.71 -19.94 -2.68
CA ILE A 459 -9.35 -19.58 -3.94
C ILE A 459 -10.43 -20.59 -4.33
N LEU A 460 -10.12 -21.88 -4.34
CA LEU A 460 -11.08 -22.87 -4.83
C LEU A 460 -12.34 -22.93 -3.96
N ILE A 461 -12.18 -22.84 -2.63
CA ILE A 461 -13.29 -22.78 -1.69
C ILE A 461 -14.12 -21.51 -1.90
N GLU A 462 -13.48 -20.35 -2.12
CA GLU A 462 -14.20 -19.12 -2.42
C GLU A 462 -14.95 -19.17 -3.75
N LEU A 463 -14.40 -19.81 -4.80
CA LEU A 463 -15.14 -20.04 -6.05
C LEU A 463 -16.38 -20.91 -5.82
N GLY A 464 -16.25 -21.98 -5.02
CA GLY A 464 -17.40 -22.79 -4.60
C GLY A 464 -18.43 -21.99 -3.83
N ARG A 465 -17.99 -21.17 -2.86
CA ARG A 465 -18.87 -20.29 -2.08
C ARG A 465 -19.62 -19.29 -2.96
N LEU A 466 -18.93 -18.66 -3.91
CA LEU A 466 -19.53 -17.76 -4.90
C LEU A 466 -20.54 -18.51 -5.76
N TYR A 467 -20.17 -19.67 -6.32
CA TYR A 467 -21.06 -20.50 -7.12
C TYR A 467 -22.34 -20.83 -6.34
N HIS A 468 -22.19 -21.29 -5.10
CA HIS A 468 -23.32 -21.60 -4.22
C HIS A 468 -24.19 -20.37 -3.95
N ALA A 469 -23.57 -19.24 -3.58
CA ALA A 469 -24.29 -18.02 -3.23
C ALA A 469 -25.14 -17.51 -4.40
N PHE A 470 -24.58 -17.44 -5.61
CA PHE A 470 -25.31 -16.98 -6.79
C PHE A 470 -26.30 -18.02 -7.34
N SER A 471 -26.10 -19.31 -7.04
CA SER A 471 -27.07 -20.37 -7.41
C SER A 471 -28.37 -20.32 -6.61
N GLN A 472 -28.41 -19.62 -5.47
CA GLN A 472 -29.60 -19.52 -4.63
C GLN A 472 -30.76 -18.77 -5.30
N LEU A 473 -31.99 -19.15 -4.91
CA LEU A 473 -33.22 -18.49 -5.35
C LEU A 473 -33.32 -17.09 -4.70
N GLY A 474 -33.22 -16.04 -5.52
CA GLY A 474 -33.34 -14.65 -5.05
C GLY A 474 -32.60 -13.63 -5.92
N PHE A 475 -31.60 -14.08 -6.69
CA PHE A 475 -30.90 -13.23 -7.65
C PHE A 475 -31.68 -13.08 -8.96
N ASN A 476 -31.52 -11.94 -9.64
CA ASN A 476 -32.01 -11.76 -11.00
C ASN A 476 -31.43 -12.88 -11.90
N PRO A 477 -32.27 -13.67 -12.61
CA PRO A 477 -31.81 -14.82 -13.38
C PRO A 477 -30.69 -14.50 -14.37
N LYS A 478 -30.74 -13.32 -15.00
CA LYS A 478 -29.73 -12.86 -15.96
C LYS A 478 -28.38 -12.59 -15.28
N ILE A 479 -28.40 -11.93 -14.12
CA ILE A 479 -27.17 -11.65 -13.35
C ILE A 479 -26.58 -12.95 -12.80
N ARG A 480 -27.43 -13.85 -12.30
CA ARG A 480 -27.01 -15.18 -11.88
C ARG A 480 -26.29 -15.91 -13.00
N GLU A 481 -26.90 -16.01 -14.18
CA GLU A 481 -26.30 -16.65 -15.35
C GLU A 481 -24.94 -16.05 -15.69
N ILE A 482 -24.86 -14.71 -15.78
CA ILE A 482 -23.60 -13.99 -16.04
C ILE A 482 -22.52 -14.37 -15.03
N VAL A 483 -22.83 -14.37 -13.73
CA VAL A 483 -21.84 -14.68 -12.69
C VAL A 483 -21.43 -16.15 -12.74
N LEU A 484 -22.38 -17.08 -12.87
CA LEU A 484 -22.06 -18.51 -12.90
C LEU A 484 -21.24 -18.88 -14.14
N GLU A 485 -21.58 -18.35 -15.32
CA GLU A 485 -20.78 -18.52 -16.54
C GLU A 485 -19.39 -17.90 -16.39
N SER A 486 -19.31 -16.72 -15.79
CA SER A 486 -18.07 -16.00 -15.50
C SER A 486 -17.14 -16.79 -14.58
N LEU A 487 -17.68 -17.44 -13.54
CA LEU A 487 -16.93 -18.32 -12.64
C LEU A 487 -16.48 -19.61 -13.32
N GLU A 488 -17.38 -20.28 -14.05
CA GLU A 488 -17.07 -21.53 -14.76
C GLU A 488 -16.04 -21.30 -15.88
N ARG A 489 -16.12 -20.17 -16.59
CA ARG A 489 -15.15 -19.80 -17.63
C ARG A 489 -13.75 -19.68 -17.04
N ARG A 490 -13.59 -19.02 -15.90
CA ARG A 490 -12.29 -18.81 -15.24
C ARG A 490 -11.74 -20.09 -14.63
N TRP A 491 -12.61 -20.85 -13.96
CA TRP A 491 -12.24 -22.17 -13.44
C TRP A 491 -11.86 -23.16 -14.54
N GLY A 492 -12.54 -23.10 -15.70
CA GLY A 492 -12.24 -23.93 -16.86
C GLY A 492 -10.93 -23.57 -17.58
N LYS A 493 -10.40 -22.35 -17.37
CA LYS A 493 -9.06 -21.94 -17.85
C LYS A 493 -7.93 -22.37 -16.90
N ALA A 494 -8.25 -22.62 -15.63
CA ALA A 494 -7.26 -22.90 -14.59
C ALA A 494 -6.69 -24.32 -14.67
N ASP A 495 -5.45 -24.46 -14.21
CA ASP A 495 -4.83 -25.76 -13.93
C ASP A 495 -5.46 -26.35 -12.67
N GLN A 496 -6.55 -27.11 -12.83
CA GLN A 496 -7.44 -27.52 -11.74
C GLN A 496 -6.79 -28.46 -10.70
N ASP A 497 -5.87 -29.32 -11.13
CA ASP A 497 -5.25 -30.35 -10.32
C ASP A 497 -4.55 -29.78 -9.06
N PRO A 498 -3.67 -28.75 -9.17
CA PRO A 498 -3.11 -28.05 -8.01
C PRO A 498 -4.14 -27.46 -7.03
N PHE A 499 -5.26 -26.90 -7.52
CA PHE A 499 -6.31 -26.34 -6.64
C PHE A 499 -7.03 -27.43 -5.86
N ILE A 500 -7.45 -28.49 -6.57
CA ILE A 500 -8.10 -29.66 -5.96
C ILE A 500 -7.16 -30.27 -4.91
N LEU A 501 -5.87 -30.40 -5.26
CA LEU A 501 -4.88 -30.95 -4.35
C LEU A 501 -4.66 -30.05 -3.13
N ALA A 502 -4.66 -28.73 -3.27
CA ALA A 502 -4.53 -27.81 -2.14
C ALA A 502 -5.70 -27.95 -1.15
N VAL A 503 -6.94 -28.05 -1.63
CA VAL A 503 -8.11 -28.29 -0.76
C VAL A 503 -7.98 -29.65 -0.07
N PHE A 504 -7.58 -30.70 -0.81
CA PHE A 504 -7.39 -32.03 -0.24
C PHE A 504 -6.26 -32.05 0.81
N LEU A 505 -5.15 -31.37 0.58
CA LEU A 505 -3.99 -31.32 1.50
C LEU A 505 -4.18 -30.31 2.64
N ASN A 506 -5.34 -29.66 2.74
CA ASN A 506 -5.68 -28.92 3.94
C ASN A 506 -6.15 -29.90 5.04
N PRO A 507 -5.41 -30.07 6.16
CA PRO A 507 -5.71 -31.07 7.18
C PRO A 507 -7.02 -30.83 7.94
N PHE A 508 -7.53 -29.59 7.93
CA PHE A 508 -8.83 -29.23 8.52
C PHE A 508 -10.01 -29.61 7.63
N ILE A 509 -9.77 -29.77 6.32
CA ILE A 509 -10.82 -29.91 5.31
C ILE A 509 -10.77 -31.29 4.65
N ARG A 510 -9.61 -31.65 4.10
CA ARG A 510 -9.37 -32.86 3.31
C ARG A 510 -10.34 -32.99 2.14
N GLY A 511 -10.83 -34.20 1.86
CA GLY A 511 -11.81 -34.46 0.81
C GLY A 511 -13.26 -34.14 1.19
N ARG A 512 -13.53 -33.48 2.33
CA ARG A 512 -14.91 -33.35 2.87
C ARG A 512 -15.82 -32.45 2.05
N LEU A 513 -15.27 -31.44 1.37
CA LEU A 513 -16.07 -30.49 0.58
C LEU A 513 -16.44 -31.05 -0.80
N PHE A 514 -15.64 -31.96 -1.34
CA PHE A 514 -15.85 -32.47 -2.70
C PHE A 514 -17.15 -33.25 -2.82
N SER A 515 -17.81 -33.10 -3.97
CA SER A 515 -19.04 -33.84 -4.27
C SER A 515 -18.77 -35.35 -4.24
N ARG A 516 -19.57 -36.07 -3.45
CA ARG A 516 -19.52 -37.54 -3.38
C ARG A 516 -20.07 -38.21 -4.63
N GLU A 517 -20.89 -37.49 -5.40
CA GLU A 517 -21.48 -37.96 -6.65
C GLU A 517 -20.47 -37.87 -7.81
N ASN A 518 -19.43 -37.04 -7.66
CA ASN A 518 -18.40 -36.87 -8.67
C ASN A 518 -17.38 -38.00 -8.63
N THR A 519 -17.48 -38.92 -9.59
CA THR A 519 -16.58 -40.09 -9.69
C THR A 519 -15.12 -39.71 -9.97
N LEU A 520 -14.85 -38.52 -10.52
CA LEU A 520 -13.49 -38.02 -10.74
C LEU A 520 -12.80 -37.55 -9.43
N LEU A 521 -13.57 -37.31 -8.37
CA LEU A 521 -13.10 -36.88 -7.05
C LEU A 521 -13.24 -37.96 -5.97
N ASN A 522 -13.54 -39.20 -6.36
CA ASN A 522 -13.45 -40.32 -5.43
C ASN A 522 -11.99 -40.55 -4.99
N ARG A 523 -11.77 -41.43 -4.01
CA ARG A 523 -10.43 -41.74 -3.46
C ARG A 523 -9.38 -42.02 -4.55
N SER A 524 -9.74 -42.79 -5.59
CA SER A 524 -8.83 -43.13 -6.68
C SER A 524 -8.58 -41.94 -7.61
N GLY A 525 -9.61 -41.13 -7.89
CA GLY A 525 -9.52 -39.91 -8.68
C GLY A 525 -8.59 -38.88 -8.04
N VAL A 526 -8.76 -38.62 -6.73
CA VAL A 526 -7.88 -37.74 -5.94
C VAL A 526 -6.44 -38.26 -5.91
N TYR A 527 -6.23 -39.57 -5.74
CA TYR A 527 -4.87 -40.13 -5.85
C TYR A 527 -4.28 -39.96 -7.26
N GLY A 528 -5.12 -40.02 -8.30
CA GLY A 528 -4.73 -39.66 -9.66
C GLY A 528 -4.17 -38.25 -9.76
N VAL A 529 -4.84 -37.26 -9.15
CA VAL A 529 -4.37 -35.87 -9.04
C VAL A 529 -3.02 -35.82 -8.31
N VAL A 530 -2.91 -36.46 -7.13
CA VAL A 530 -1.67 -36.55 -6.34
C VAL A 530 -0.49 -37.02 -7.21
N LYS A 531 -0.66 -38.12 -7.95
CA LYS A 531 0.40 -38.67 -8.81
C LYS A 531 0.80 -37.71 -9.93
N ARG A 532 -0.16 -37.12 -10.64
CA ARG A 532 0.11 -36.21 -11.77
C ARG A 532 0.91 -35.00 -11.30
N VAL A 533 0.45 -34.36 -10.22
CA VAL A 533 1.12 -33.18 -9.67
C VAL A 533 2.48 -33.53 -9.07
N PHE A 534 2.60 -34.66 -8.35
CA PHE A 534 3.88 -35.12 -7.81
C PHE A 534 4.93 -35.33 -8.91
N ARG A 535 4.59 -36.11 -9.93
CA ARG A 535 5.49 -36.40 -11.06
C ARG A 535 5.93 -35.13 -11.76
N ARG A 536 5.01 -34.18 -11.94
CA ARG A 536 5.27 -32.88 -12.56
C ARG A 536 6.27 -32.05 -11.76
N ILE A 537 5.99 -31.78 -10.48
CA ILE A 537 6.81 -30.89 -9.66
C ILE A 537 8.19 -31.52 -9.37
N PHE A 538 8.22 -32.81 -9.01
CA PHE A 538 9.46 -33.47 -8.59
C PHE A 538 10.24 -34.11 -9.74
N ARG A 539 9.66 -34.18 -10.95
CA ARG A 539 10.28 -34.77 -12.15
C ARG A 539 10.77 -36.20 -11.93
N LYS A 540 10.01 -36.97 -11.15
CA LYS A 540 10.30 -38.36 -10.84
C LYS A 540 9.02 -39.14 -10.56
N GLU A 541 9.10 -40.45 -10.68
CA GLU A 541 8.03 -41.35 -10.28
C GLU A 541 7.84 -41.38 -8.75
N ASN A 542 6.59 -41.50 -8.33
CA ASN A 542 6.27 -41.76 -6.94
C ASN A 542 6.49 -43.25 -6.60
N ASP A 543 6.79 -43.53 -5.34
CA ASP A 543 6.89 -44.90 -4.87
C ASP A 543 5.53 -45.41 -4.32
N LEU A 544 5.50 -46.69 -3.90
CA LEU A 544 4.32 -47.32 -3.31
C LEU A 544 4.00 -46.76 -1.91
N GLU A 545 5.00 -46.23 -1.20
CA GLU A 545 4.80 -45.68 0.13
C GLU A 545 4.08 -44.32 0.07
N LEU A 546 4.20 -43.55 -1.02
CA LEU A 546 3.33 -42.40 -1.26
C LEU A 546 1.85 -42.80 -1.26
N TYR A 547 1.51 -43.93 -1.90
CA TYR A 547 0.13 -44.42 -1.89
C TYR A 547 -0.36 -44.78 -0.49
N LYS A 548 0.49 -45.44 0.29
CA LYS A 548 0.18 -45.78 1.69
C LYS A 548 0.00 -44.54 2.55
N ALA A 549 0.89 -43.55 2.41
CA ALA A 549 0.77 -42.26 3.09
C ALA A 549 -0.51 -41.53 2.67
N PHE A 550 -0.86 -41.54 1.38
CA PHE A 550 -2.10 -40.97 0.87
C PHE A 550 -3.33 -41.64 1.51
N LEU A 551 -3.37 -42.97 1.60
CA LEU A 551 -4.48 -43.69 2.23
C LEU A 551 -4.59 -43.35 3.72
N ASP A 552 -3.48 -43.30 4.43
CA ASP A 552 -3.48 -42.97 5.85
C ASP A 552 -3.91 -41.51 6.09
N TYR A 553 -3.52 -40.57 5.22
CA TYR A 553 -4.02 -39.20 5.25
C TYR A 553 -5.51 -39.12 4.88
N TYR A 554 -5.97 -39.87 3.90
CA TYR A 554 -7.38 -39.93 3.52
C TYR A 554 -8.27 -40.43 4.67
N GLU A 555 -7.76 -41.39 5.46
CA GLU A 555 -8.52 -42.11 6.49
C GLU A 555 -8.20 -41.72 7.93
N PHE A 556 -7.42 -40.65 8.16
CA PHE A 556 -7.03 -40.18 9.50
C PHE A 556 -6.25 -41.23 10.33
N ARG A 557 -5.36 -41.97 9.67
CA ARG A 557 -4.55 -43.04 10.30
C ARG A 557 -3.09 -42.64 10.45
N ASN A 558 -2.39 -43.38 11.32
CA ASN A 558 -0.95 -43.25 11.56
C ASN A 558 -0.53 -41.80 11.86
N GLU A 559 0.51 -41.28 11.22
CA GLU A 559 1.02 -39.92 11.41
C GLU A 559 0.00 -38.82 11.09
N TYR A 560 -1.09 -39.13 10.39
CA TYR A 560 -2.15 -38.18 10.03
C TYR A 560 -3.41 -38.29 10.92
N SER A 561 -3.34 -39.13 11.96
CA SER A 561 -4.36 -39.20 13.00
C SER A 561 -4.37 -37.93 13.84
N PRO A 562 -5.55 -37.36 14.19
CA PRO A 562 -5.63 -36.21 15.08
C PRO A 562 -4.95 -36.41 16.44
N ASP A 563 -4.84 -37.66 16.92
CA ASP A 563 -4.17 -37.95 18.20
C ASP A 563 -2.64 -37.93 18.09
N ARG A 564 -2.09 -37.93 16.87
CA ARG A 564 -0.63 -37.94 16.60
C ARG A 564 -0.12 -36.70 15.89
N TRP A 565 -1.00 -35.98 15.18
CA TRP A 565 -0.65 -34.77 14.45
C TRP A 565 -1.24 -33.55 15.15
N ASP A 566 -0.35 -32.69 15.63
CA ASP A 566 -0.60 -31.51 16.47
C ASP A 566 -1.13 -30.28 15.71
N TYR A 567 -1.68 -30.46 14.50
CA TYR A 567 -2.08 -29.33 13.63
C TYR A 567 -3.18 -28.45 14.25
N ARG A 568 -4.00 -28.98 15.16
CA ARG A 568 -5.04 -28.23 15.89
C ARG A 568 -4.46 -27.42 17.05
N GLU A 569 -3.52 -28.01 17.78
CA GLU A 569 -2.78 -27.35 18.84
C GLU A 569 -1.94 -26.22 18.27
N GLN A 570 -1.28 -26.45 17.12
CA GLN A 570 -0.59 -25.39 16.37
C GLN A 570 -1.56 -24.26 16.00
N GLN A 571 -2.76 -24.57 15.50
CA GLN A 571 -3.77 -23.54 15.22
C GLN A 571 -4.12 -22.73 16.47
N ALA A 572 -4.43 -23.41 17.59
CA ALA A 572 -4.83 -22.75 18.84
C ALA A 572 -3.74 -21.82 19.38
N VAL A 573 -2.48 -22.25 19.37
CA VAL A 573 -1.33 -21.42 19.82
C VAL A 573 -1.17 -20.19 18.92
N HIS A 574 -1.35 -20.34 17.61
CA HIS A 574 -1.26 -19.20 16.68
C HIS A 574 -2.42 -18.22 16.86
N GLU A 575 -3.64 -18.73 17.09
CA GLU A 575 -4.82 -17.92 17.39
C GLU A 575 -4.67 -17.14 18.71
N GLU A 576 -4.16 -17.77 19.77
CA GLU A 576 -3.84 -17.11 21.05
C GLU A 576 -2.78 -16.01 20.88
N ALA A 577 -1.77 -16.25 20.04
CA ALA A 577 -0.73 -15.28 19.72
C ALA A 577 -1.17 -14.20 18.71
N GLY A 578 -2.39 -14.25 18.17
CA GLY A 578 -2.87 -13.35 17.11
C GLY A 578 -2.07 -13.46 15.80
N LYS A 579 -1.45 -14.60 15.54
CA LYS A 579 -0.60 -14.85 14.35
C LYS A 579 -1.32 -15.79 13.36
N PRO A 580 -1.12 -15.62 12.06
CA PRO A 580 -1.66 -16.56 11.08
C PRO A 580 -0.89 -17.90 11.15
N LEU A 581 -1.61 -19.01 11.02
CA LEU A 581 -1.02 -20.34 10.89
C LEU A 581 -0.34 -20.51 9.53
N ASN A 582 0.91 -20.97 9.53
CA ASN A 582 1.62 -21.31 8.31
C ASN A 582 1.43 -22.79 7.96
N MET A 583 0.71 -23.08 6.87
CA MET A 583 0.45 -24.46 6.44
C MET A 583 1.71 -25.20 5.96
N VAL A 584 2.76 -24.47 5.56
CA VAL A 584 4.07 -25.05 5.24
C VAL A 584 4.71 -25.63 6.50
N ASP A 585 4.62 -24.92 7.63
CA ASP A 585 5.16 -25.36 8.93
C ASP A 585 4.40 -26.58 9.46
N VAL A 586 3.07 -26.59 9.31
CA VAL A 586 2.21 -27.74 9.70
C VAL A 586 2.62 -29.03 8.99
N TRP A 587 2.87 -28.97 7.68
CA TRP A 587 3.25 -30.14 6.88
C TRP A 587 4.73 -30.51 7.03
N SER A 588 5.61 -29.51 7.13
CA SER A 588 7.04 -29.75 7.33
C SER A 588 7.37 -30.28 8.73
N GLY A 589 6.52 -30.02 9.74
CA GLY A 589 6.64 -30.62 11.07
C GLY A 589 6.56 -32.16 11.09
N LEU A 590 5.97 -32.78 10.06
CA LEU A 590 5.98 -34.23 9.87
C LEU A 590 7.32 -34.77 9.32
N LEU A 591 8.24 -33.88 8.93
CA LEU A 591 9.54 -34.24 8.39
C LEU A 591 10.62 -34.07 9.46
N GLY A 592 11.41 -35.12 9.70
CA GLY A 592 12.63 -35.01 10.49
C GLY A 592 13.71 -34.20 9.76
N HIS A 593 14.73 -33.75 10.51
CA HIS A 593 15.87 -33.02 9.94
C HIS A 593 16.54 -33.81 8.80
N GLN A 594 16.75 -33.18 7.63
CA GLN A 594 17.37 -33.77 6.44
C GLN A 594 16.68 -35.04 5.88
N THR A 595 15.39 -35.22 6.16
CA THR A 595 14.63 -36.37 5.62
C THR A 595 14.57 -36.31 4.09
N PRO A 596 14.97 -37.35 3.35
CA PRO A 596 14.88 -37.33 1.88
C PRO A 596 13.42 -37.41 1.40
N ASN A 597 13.13 -36.78 0.26
CA ASN A 597 11.83 -36.92 -0.44
C ASN A 597 11.68 -38.35 -1.00
N SER A 598 11.34 -39.30 -0.14
CA SER A 598 11.21 -40.73 -0.45
C SER A 598 10.29 -41.39 0.57
N GLY A 599 9.72 -42.53 0.19
CA GLY A 599 8.83 -43.26 1.07
C GLY A 599 7.56 -42.47 1.38
N ARG A 600 7.08 -42.61 2.62
CA ARG A 600 5.88 -41.93 3.12
C ARG A 600 6.00 -40.39 3.13
N HIS A 601 7.22 -39.88 3.26
CA HIS A 601 7.51 -38.45 3.29
C HIS A 601 7.21 -37.75 1.96
N GLN A 602 7.07 -38.49 0.85
CA GLN A 602 6.70 -37.93 -0.45
C GLN A 602 5.40 -37.10 -0.38
N LEU A 603 4.44 -37.50 0.47
CA LEU A 603 3.18 -36.75 0.62
C LEU A 603 3.40 -35.41 1.32
N ALA A 604 4.17 -35.39 2.42
CA ALA A 604 4.48 -34.16 3.15
C ALA A 604 5.31 -33.19 2.29
N TYR A 605 6.25 -33.69 1.48
CA TYR A 605 6.97 -32.87 0.51
C TYR A 605 6.04 -32.24 -0.53
N LEU A 606 5.13 -33.02 -1.10
CA LEU A 606 4.13 -32.53 -2.05
C LEU A 606 3.24 -31.46 -1.41
N ALA A 607 2.76 -31.70 -0.19
CA ALA A 607 1.93 -30.77 0.54
C ALA A 607 2.65 -29.47 0.88
N THR A 608 3.89 -29.54 1.34
CA THR A 608 4.74 -28.37 1.59
C THR A 608 4.86 -27.51 0.32
N HIS A 609 5.05 -28.12 -0.85
CA HIS A 609 5.12 -27.39 -2.12
C HIS A 609 3.77 -26.76 -2.47
N ILE A 610 2.68 -27.52 -2.46
CA ILE A 610 1.35 -27.02 -2.86
C ILE A 610 0.84 -25.94 -1.90
N MET A 611 1.02 -26.11 -0.60
CA MET A 611 0.58 -25.15 0.41
C MET A 611 1.45 -23.89 0.44
N SER A 612 2.67 -23.91 -0.12
CA SER A 612 3.51 -22.72 -0.25
C SER A 612 3.09 -21.78 -1.40
N ILE A 613 2.21 -22.24 -2.29
CA ILE A 613 1.81 -21.47 -3.47
C ILE A 613 0.90 -20.32 -3.09
N VAL A 614 1.28 -19.10 -3.49
CA VAL A 614 0.44 -17.90 -3.38
C VAL A 614 -0.24 -17.62 -4.71
N ALA A 615 -1.56 -17.42 -4.70
CA ALA A 615 -2.40 -17.37 -5.89
C ALA A 615 -2.65 -15.94 -6.44
N ASN A 616 -1.77 -14.98 -6.14
CA ASN A 616 -1.88 -13.59 -6.60
C ASN A 616 -0.50 -12.92 -6.81
N SER A 617 -0.51 -11.80 -7.55
CA SER A 617 0.63 -10.90 -7.78
C SER A 617 0.60 -9.66 -6.87
N ALA A 618 -0.17 -9.66 -5.78
CA ALA A 618 -0.35 -8.48 -4.92
C ALA A 618 0.96 -8.01 -4.23
N GLY A 619 2.03 -8.82 -4.25
CA GLY A 619 3.38 -8.35 -3.91
C GLY A 619 3.87 -7.24 -4.83
N CYS A 620 3.69 -7.40 -6.14
CA CYS A 620 4.13 -6.42 -7.14
C CYS A 620 3.38 -5.09 -6.99
N GLU A 621 2.05 -5.12 -6.81
CA GLU A 621 1.25 -3.91 -6.54
C GLU A 621 1.77 -3.12 -5.34
N ARG A 622 2.18 -3.81 -4.27
CA ARG A 622 2.75 -3.17 -3.07
C ARG A 622 4.09 -2.50 -3.36
N LEU A 623 4.96 -3.16 -4.13
CA LEU A 623 6.20 -2.55 -4.59
C LEU A 623 5.91 -1.30 -5.43
N PHE A 624 4.95 -1.37 -6.35
CA PHE A 624 4.57 -0.22 -7.18
C PHE A 624 3.99 0.94 -6.36
N SER A 625 3.22 0.64 -5.32
CA SER A 625 2.76 1.67 -4.38
C SER A 625 3.94 2.38 -3.70
N GLU A 626 4.90 1.63 -3.17
CA GLU A 626 6.11 2.22 -2.59
C GLU A 626 6.89 3.07 -3.59
N MET A 627 7.06 2.55 -4.81
CA MET A 627 7.70 3.28 -5.88
C MET A 627 6.93 4.55 -6.26
N GLY A 628 5.59 4.52 -6.28
CA GLY A 628 4.74 5.68 -6.52
C GLY A 628 4.87 6.73 -5.41
N ASN A 629 4.89 6.29 -4.14
CA ASN A 629 5.10 7.15 -2.98
C ASN A 629 6.47 7.85 -3.04
N ILE A 630 7.50 7.19 -3.59
CA ILE A 630 8.84 7.77 -3.77
C ILE A 630 8.90 8.65 -5.02
N HIS A 631 8.31 8.21 -6.14
CA HIS A 631 8.38 8.85 -7.44
C HIS A 631 7.17 9.74 -7.71
N THR A 632 7.03 10.80 -6.91
CA THR A 632 5.91 11.76 -7.01
C THR A 632 6.14 12.83 -8.08
N LYS A 633 5.11 13.64 -8.41
CA LYS A 633 5.26 14.79 -9.33
C LYS A 633 6.40 15.73 -8.93
N ARG A 634 6.54 16.02 -7.63
CA ARG A 634 7.63 16.85 -7.07
C ARG A 634 9.00 16.17 -7.13
N ARG A 635 9.05 14.83 -7.15
CA ARG A 635 10.26 14.00 -7.22
C ARG A 635 10.43 13.26 -8.55
N SER A 636 9.81 13.77 -9.62
CA SER A 636 9.75 13.10 -10.92
C SER A 636 11.12 12.88 -11.57
N ARG A 637 12.14 13.65 -11.18
CA ARG A 637 13.50 13.58 -11.76
C ARG A 637 14.32 12.36 -11.31
N LEU A 638 13.88 11.59 -10.33
CA LEU A 638 14.56 10.35 -9.95
C LEU A 638 14.56 9.35 -11.12
N GLY A 639 15.67 8.61 -11.26
CA GLY A 639 15.76 7.47 -12.18
C GLY A 639 15.10 6.24 -11.55
N TYR A 640 14.55 5.34 -12.37
CA TYR A 640 13.77 4.20 -11.87
C TYR A 640 14.59 3.31 -10.91
N GLN A 641 15.88 3.07 -11.21
CA GLN A 641 16.75 2.26 -10.36
C GLN A 641 16.83 2.81 -8.94
N LYS A 642 17.05 4.12 -8.80
CA LYS A 642 17.11 4.76 -7.49
C LYS A 642 15.77 4.69 -6.74
N VAL A 643 14.65 4.82 -7.45
CA VAL A 643 13.31 4.66 -6.88
C VAL A 643 13.12 3.23 -6.38
N PHE A 644 13.52 2.25 -7.19
CA PHE A 644 13.48 0.84 -6.85
C PHE A 644 14.36 0.51 -5.64
N ASP A 645 15.62 0.92 -5.62
CA ASP A 645 16.55 0.68 -4.51
C ASP A 645 16.00 1.27 -3.20
N THR A 646 15.45 2.49 -3.27
CA THR A 646 14.80 3.15 -2.14
C THR A 646 13.58 2.33 -1.66
N ALA A 647 12.76 1.82 -2.58
CA ALA A 647 11.59 1.01 -2.26
C ALA A 647 11.98 -0.33 -1.61
N VAL A 648 13.02 -1.01 -2.11
CA VAL A 648 13.52 -2.27 -1.53
C VAL A 648 14.00 -2.06 -0.09
N VAL A 649 14.79 -1.03 0.16
CA VAL A 649 15.26 -0.70 1.52
C VAL A 649 14.06 -0.36 2.41
N ARG A 650 13.11 0.44 1.92
CA ARG A 650 11.91 0.80 2.69
C ARG A 650 11.07 -0.41 3.07
N MET A 651 10.81 -1.31 2.12
CA MET A 651 10.06 -2.55 2.37
C MET A 651 10.81 -3.48 3.34
N SER A 652 12.15 -3.49 3.31
CA SER A 652 12.95 -4.24 4.28
C SER A 652 12.85 -3.66 5.70
N LEU A 653 12.93 -2.33 5.83
CA LEU A 653 12.74 -1.63 7.10
C LEU A 653 11.35 -1.86 7.69
N LYS A 654 10.29 -1.74 6.88
CA LYS A 654 8.91 -2.04 7.32
C LYS A 654 8.78 -3.45 7.88
N ARG A 655 9.37 -4.45 7.20
CA ARG A 655 9.36 -5.84 7.68
C ARG A 655 10.12 -5.99 8.99
N LYS A 656 11.30 -5.38 9.11
CA LYS A 656 12.10 -5.40 10.34
C LYS A 656 11.35 -4.76 11.50
N HIS A 657 10.77 -3.58 11.31
CA HIS A 657 10.01 -2.89 12.35
C HIS A 657 8.77 -3.68 12.78
N ALA A 658 8.06 -4.31 11.84
CA ALA A 658 6.94 -5.18 12.16
C ALA A 658 7.37 -6.43 12.95
N ALA A 659 8.51 -7.03 12.61
CA ALA A 659 9.07 -8.18 13.35
C ALA A 659 9.52 -7.80 14.77
N GLU A 660 10.03 -6.58 14.95
CA GLU A 660 10.46 -6.02 16.24
C GLU A 660 9.29 -5.42 17.05
N GLY A 661 8.07 -5.41 16.50
CA GLY A 661 6.90 -4.79 17.14
C GLY A 661 6.96 -3.26 17.27
N ARG A 662 7.85 -2.59 16.52
CA ARG A 662 8.04 -1.13 16.54
C ARG A 662 7.00 -0.38 15.73
N THR A 663 6.56 -0.98 14.64
CA THR A 663 5.40 -0.55 13.87
C THR A 663 4.38 -1.67 13.94
N ARG A 664 3.09 -1.36 13.80
CA ARG A 664 2.08 -2.42 13.73
C ARG A 664 2.46 -3.41 12.64
N SER A 665 2.28 -4.71 12.92
CA SER A 665 2.13 -5.65 11.81
C SER A 665 0.99 -5.10 10.96
N ARG A 666 1.29 -4.82 9.68
CA ARG A 666 0.30 -4.53 8.64
C ARG A 666 -0.96 -5.36 8.89
N LEU A 667 -2.15 -4.80 8.67
CA LEU A 667 -3.40 -5.57 8.74
C LEU A 667 -3.29 -6.78 7.82
N LYS A 668 -2.93 -7.92 8.42
CA LYS A 668 -2.90 -9.19 7.71
C LYS A 668 -4.35 -9.59 7.61
N ARG A 669 -4.82 -9.81 6.38
CA ARG A 669 -6.13 -10.45 6.19
C ARG A 669 -6.00 -11.84 6.78
N HIS A 670 -6.60 -12.05 7.95
CA HIS A 670 -6.55 -13.32 8.65
C HIS A 670 -7.61 -14.25 8.08
N PHE A 671 -7.28 -15.53 7.95
CA PHE A 671 -8.23 -16.57 7.53
C PHE A 671 -8.12 -17.72 8.53
N GLY A 672 -8.88 -17.63 9.63
CA GLY A 672 -8.92 -18.58 10.75
C GLY A 672 -10.26 -18.52 11.50
N SER A 673 -10.50 -19.38 12.48
CA SER A 673 -11.80 -19.42 13.19
C SER A 673 -11.90 -18.33 14.27
N SER A 674 -11.67 -17.06 13.93
CA SER A 674 -11.81 -15.96 14.90
C SER A 674 -13.25 -15.44 14.99
N GLY A 675 -13.73 -15.25 16.22
CA GLY A 675 -14.97 -14.52 16.51
C GLY A 675 -14.80 -13.02 16.24
N LEU A 676 -15.81 -12.41 15.60
CA LEU A 676 -15.86 -11.05 15.09
C LEU A 676 -15.48 -9.97 16.13
N ASP A 677 -15.83 -10.18 17.40
CA ASP A 677 -15.69 -9.17 18.46
C ASP A 677 -14.26 -9.00 18.98
N SER A 678 -13.42 -10.05 18.92
CA SER A 678 -12.06 -10.02 19.46
C SER A 678 -11.09 -9.24 18.56
N THR A 679 -11.16 -9.43 17.24
CA THR A 679 -10.31 -8.77 16.25
C THR A 679 -10.59 -7.27 16.17
N ILE A 680 -11.87 -6.88 16.25
CA ILE A 680 -12.30 -5.48 16.23
C ILE A 680 -11.88 -4.78 17.54
N ALA A 681 -12.04 -5.43 18.70
CA ALA A 681 -11.63 -4.85 19.99
C ALA A 681 -10.11 -4.61 20.09
N ILE A 682 -9.29 -5.53 19.59
CA ILE A 682 -7.81 -5.38 19.57
C ILE A 682 -7.37 -4.27 18.60
N ALA A 683 -8.05 -4.13 17.45
CA ALA A 683 -7.77 -3.06 16.49
C ALA A 683 -8.19 -1.66 17.02
N LEU A 684 -9.34 -1.57 17.69
CA LEU A 684 -9.88 -0.33 18.23
C LEU A 684 -9.14 0.17 19.48
N ALA A 685 -8.67 -0.73 20.36
CA ALA A 685 -7.93 -0.35 21.56
C ALA A 685 -6.59 0.35 21.26
N ASN A 686 -6.03 0.12 20.07
CA ASN A 686 -4.73 0.65 19.67
C ASN A 686 -4.81 1.95 18.84
N ASN A 687 -6.00 2.38 18.40
CA ASN A 687 -6.21 3.32 17.28
C ASN A 687 -6.06 4.83 17.58
N ASN A 688 -5.15 5.23 18.48
CA ASN A 688 -5.04 6.62 18.93
C ASN A 688 -4.01 7.51 18.18
N GLN A 689 -3.43 7.08 17.05
CA GLN A 689 -2.48 7.90 16.27
C GLN A 689 -2.91 8.09 14.80
N PRO A 690 -3.07 9.35 14.32
CA PRO A 690 -3.49 9.67 12.95
C PRO A 690 -2.50 9.26 11.85
N ASP A 691 -1.18 9.33 12.09
CA ASP A 691 -0.17 9.15 11.02
C ASP A 691 -0.03 7.70 10.52
N ASP A 692 -0.42 6.71 11.34
CA ASP A 692 -0.42 5.27 10.99
C ASP A 692 -1.56 4.90 10.00
N LEU A 693 -2.58 5.76 9.90
CA LEU A 693 -3.73 5.54 9.03
C LEU A 693 -3.38 5.74 7.55
N GLY A 694 -2.61 6.78 7.24
CA GLY A 694 -2.16 7.09 5.88
C GLY A 694 -1.28 5.99 5.28
N GLU A 695 -0.48 5.30 6.11
CA GLU A 695 0.35 4.17 5.66
C GLU A 695 -0.47 2.89 5.46
N ALA A 696 -1.50 2.64 6.28
CA ALA A 696 -2.46 1.56 6.06
C ALA A 696 -3.30 1.77 4.78
N ILE A 697 -3.65 3.02 4.45
CA ILE A 697 -4.36 3.39 3.23
C ILE A 697 -3.45 3.30 2.00
N ALA A 698 -2.23 3.85 2.06
CA ALA A 698 -1.25 3.77 0.97
C ALA A 698 -0.82 2.32 0.67
N ASP A 699 -0.79 1.45 1.68
CA ASP A 699 -0.53 0.01 1.49
C ASP A 699 -1.75 -0.73 0.92
N VAL A 700 -2.97 -0.19 1.10
CA VAL A 700 -4.21 -0.62 0.46
C VAL A 700 -4.33 0.01 -0.94
N GLU A 701 -3.42 0.85 -1.41
CA GLU A 701 -3.53 1.52 -2.71
C GLU A 701 -2.28 1.36 -3.58
N GLY A 702 -2.47 1.08 -4.87
CA GLY A 702 -1.49 1.44 -5.88
C GLY A 702 -1.75 2.90 -6.26
N VAL A 703 -0.85 3.81 -5.89
CA VAL A 703 -1.02 5.25 -6.14
C VAL A 703 -0.94 5.52 -7.65
N ALA A 704 -2.08 5.59 -8.31
CA ALA A 704 -2.22 6.26 -9.60
C ALA A 704 -2.59 7.73 -9.31
N GLU A 705 -1.58 8.59 -9.14
CA GLU A 705 -1.76 10.04 -9.08
C GLU A 705 -2.18 10.58 -10.47
N GLY A 706 -3.50 10.64 -10.70
CA GLY A 706 -4.13 11.30 -11.83
C GLY A 706 -5.41 11.98 -11.38
N SER A 707 -5.36 13.29 -11.19
CA SER A 707 -6.50 14.15 -10.87
C SER A 707 -7.50 14.17 -12.03
N THR A 708 -8.42 13.19 -12.01
CA THR A 708 -9.74 13.24 -12.62
C THR A 708 -10.56 12.17 -11.93
N THR A 709 -11.70 12.54 -11.36
CA THR A 709 -12.64 11.60 -10.72
C THR A 709 -13.02 10.49 -11.70
N LEU A 710 -12.48 9.28 -11.55
CA LEU A 710 -13.03 8.09 -12.21
C LEU A 710 -14.45 7.87 -11.67
N THR A 711 -15.43 7.90 -12.57
CA THR A 711 -16.81 7.49 -12.31
C THR A 711 -16.90 5.97 -12.26
N MET A 712 -17.97 5.41 -11.67
CA MET A 712 -18.20 3.96 -11.75
C MET A 712 -18.33 3.48 -13.18
N ARG A 713 -18.82 4.35 -14.08
CA ARG A 713 -18.80 4.08 -15.51
C ARG A 713 -17.38 3.87 -16.04
N SER A 714 -16.44 4.76 -15.73
CA SER A 714 -15.05 4.60 -16.20
C SER A 714 -14.39 3.34 -15.63
N LEU A 715 -14.65 3.01 -14.36
CA LEU A 715 -14.17 1.77 -13.75
C LEU A 715 -14.80 0.53 -14.40
N ALA A 716 -16.10 0.57 -14.68
CA ALA A 716 -16.79 -0.52 -15.39
C ALA A 716 -16.26 -0.70 -16.82
N THR A 717 -15.95 0.40 -17.52
CA THR A 717 -15.31 0.35 -18.85
C THR A 717 -13.93 -0.29 -18.77
N GLN A 718 -13.09 0.14 -17.82
CA GLN A 718 -11.76 -0.44 -17.63
C GLN A 718 -11.84 -1.95 -17.33
N LEU A 719 -12.68 -2.35 -16.38
CA LEU A 719 -12.86 -3.78 -16.06
C LEU A 719 -13.42 -4.57 -17.24
N HIS A 720 -14.22 -3.95 -18.10
CA HIS A 720 -14.72 -4.60 -19.30
C HIS A 720 -13.61 -4.79 -20.35
N GLU A 721 -12.75 -3.79 -20.55
CA GLU A 721 -11.54 -3.91 -21.38
C GLU A 721 -10.65 -5.03 -20.87
N ASP A 722 -10.39 -5.09 -19.56
CA ASP A 722 -9.59 -6.15 -18.94
C ASP A 722 -10.24 -7.55 -19.14
N VAL A 723 -11.58 -7.64 -19.17
CA VAL A 723 -12.29 -8.90 -19.48
C VAL A 723 -12.05 -9.32 -20.93
N LEU A 724 -12.07 -8.37 -21.87
CA LEU A 724 -11.81 -8.66 -23.28
C LEU A 724 -10.35 -9.08 -23.50
N ASP A 725 -9.42 -8.50 -22.77
CA ASP A 725 -8.00 -8.84 -22.84
C ASP A 725 -7.67 -10.24 -22.25
N ASP A 726 -8.50 -10.76 -21.34
CA ASP A 726 -8.41 -12.13 -20.79
C ASP A 726 -8.98 -13.21 -21.75
N GLU A 727 -9.74 -12.81 -22.78
CA GLU A 727 -10.31 -13.73 -23.78
C GLU A 727 -9.26 -14.29 -24.75
N ASP A 728 -9.52 -15.51 -25.23
CA ASP A 728 -8.61 -16.19 -26.17
C ASP A 728 -8.63 -15.45 -27.52
N PRO A 729 -7.47 -15.09 -28.12
CA PRO A 729 -7.46 -14.70 -29.52
C PRO A 729 -7.95 -15.89 -30.36
N PRO A 730 -8.67 -15.64 -31.48
CA PRO A 730 -9.02 -16.71 -32.41
C PRO A 730 -7.74 -17.43 -32.85
N ALA A 731 -7.83 -18.76 -32.99
CA ALA A 731 -6.70 -19.54 -33.49
C ALA A 731 -6.23 -18.91 -34.81
N PRO A 732 -4.92 -18.78 -35.06
CA PRO A 732 -4.46 -18.45 -36.39
C PRO A 732 -4.99 -19.54 -37.31
N ASP A 733 -5.82 -19.15 -38.27
CA ASP A 733 -6.24 -20.02 -39.35
C ASP A 733 -4.97 -20.69 -39.91
N GLN A 734 -5.02 -22.00 -40.12
CA GLN A 734 -3.96 -22.74 -40.79
C GLN A 734 -3.89 -22.24 -42.24
N GLU A 735 -3.25 -21.09 -42.46
CA GLU A 735 -2.81 -20.69 -43.79
C GLU A 735 -1.65 -21.60 -44.19
N GLY A 736 -1.95 -22.55 -45.08
CA GLY A 736 -0.96 -23.26 -45.87
C GLY A 736 -0.92 -24.76 -45.65
N GLU A 737 -1.95 -25.47 -46.12
CA GLU A 737 -1.76 -26.77 -46.77
C GLU A 737 -2.95 -27.01 -47.73
N GLU A 738 -2.77 -26.63 -48.99
CA GLU A 738 -3.59 -27.16 -50.08
C GLU A 738 -3.34 -28.66 -50.19
N SER A 739 -4.32 -29.49 -49.82
CA SER A 739 -4.43 -30.84 -50.39
C SER A 739 -5.88 -31.29 -50.53
N ASN A 740 -6.20 -31.61 -51.79
CA ASN A 740 -7.43 -32.13 -52.37
C ASN A 740 -8.22 -33.20 -51.59
N GLN A 741 -9.56 -33.07 -51.67
CA GLN A 741 -10.62 -34.11 -51.75
C GLN A 741 -10.76 -35.08 -50.55
N THR A 742 -11.91 -35.26 -49.90
CA THR A 742 -13.17 -35.78 -50.44
C THR A 742 -14.29 -35.68 -49.38
N ALA A 743 -15.54 -35.59 -49.81
CA ALA A 743 -16.72 -35.55 -48.95
C ALA A 743 -16.97 -36.87 -48.19
N ALA A 744 -17.04 -36.80 -46.87
CA ALA A 744 -17.80 -37.73 -46.03
C ALA A 744 -18.21 -37.01 -44.73
N GLY A 745 -19.51 -37.01 -44.45
CA GLY A 745 -20.07 -36.32 -43.30
C GLY A 745 -19.68 -36.97 -41.97
N THR A 746 -19.01 -36.18 -41.13
CA THR A 746 -18.96 -36.38 -39.69
C THR A 746 -19.15 -35.00 -39.06
N THR A 747 -20.12 -34.89 -38.17
CA THR A 747 -20.37 -33.71 -37.33
C THR A 747 -19.14 -33.51 -36.44
N GLU A 748 -18.16 -32.74 -36.93
CA GLU A 748 -16.98 -32.38 -36.17
C GLU A 748 -17.40 -31.48 -35.01
N ILE A 749 -17.18 -32.01 -33.82
CA ILE A 749 -17.21 -31.26 -32.56
C ILE A 749 -16.15 -30.15 -32.71
N PRO A 750 -16.47 -28.86 -32.44
CA PRO A 750 -15.49 -27.79 -32.56
C PRO A 750 -14.27 -28.11 -31.69
N SER A 751 -13.10 -28.12 -32.30
CA SER A 751 -11.82 -28.29 -31.62
C SER A 751 -11.65 -27.22 -30.52
N PRO A 752 -11.16 -27.55 -29.31
CA PRO A 752 -11.16 -26.58 -28.22
C PRO A 752 -10.10 -25.50 -28.44
N LYS A 753 -10.55 -24.25 -28.30
CA LYS A 753 -9.75 -23.03 -28.05
C LYS A 753 -8.64 -23.31 -27.02
N PHE A 754 -7.46 -22.70 -27.18
CA PHE A 754 -6.24 -22.91 -26.38
C PHE A 754 -6.48 -22.78 -24.85
N ARG A 755 -6.96 -23.85 -24.21
CA ARG A 755 -7.09 -23.98 -22.76
C ARG A 755 -5.82 -24.60 -22.18
N LEU A 756 -5.32 -24.04 -21.07
CA LEU A 756 -4.21 -24.59 -20.28
C LEU A 756 -4.69 -25.85 -19.53
N PHE A 757 -5.10 -26.90 -20.26
CA PHE A 757 -5.48 -28.17 -19.64
C PHE A 757 -4.26 -29.04 -19.41
N PHE A 758 -3.84 -29.18 -18.16
CA PHE A 758 -2.73 -30.06 -17.77
C PHE A 758 -3.10 -31.06 -16.66
N GLY A 759 -4.37 -31.06 -16.23
CA GLY A 759 -4.94 -31.98 -15.23
C GLY A 759 -5.77 -33.09 -15.86
N THR A 760 -6.76 -33.64 -15.13
CA THR A 760 -7.71 -34.66 -15.61
C THR A 760 -8.03 -34.49 -17.10
N GLN A 761 -8.03 -35.58 -17.89
CA GLN A 761 -8.41 -35.55 -19.32
C GLN A 761 -9.79 -34.89 -19.56
N ILE A 762 -10.56 -34.70 -18.50
CA ILE A 762 -11.89 -34.11 -18.44
C ILE A 762 -11.87 -33.01 -17.36
N PRO A 763 -12.11 -31.73 -17.70
CA PRO A 763 -12.25 -30.67 -16.70
C PRO A 763 -13.48 -30.91 -15.83
N ILE A 764 -13.35 -30.64 -14.54
CA ILE A 764 -14.45 -30.74 -13.58
C ILE A 764 -15.10 -29.36 -13.47
N PRO A 765 -16.36 -29.16 -13.86
CA PRO A 765 -17.04 -27.87 -13.69
C PRO A 765 -17.31 -27.57 -12.20
N LEU A 766 -17.35 -26.29 -11.81
CA LEU A 766 -17.59 -25.88 -10.42
C LEU A 766 -18.89 -26.47 -9.88
N ARG A 767 -19.93 -26.52 -10.72
CA ARG A 767 -21.25 -27.09 -10.37
C ARG A 767 -21.21 -28.56 -9.90
N GLU A 768 -20.19 -29.32 -10.31
CA GLU A 768 -20.00 -30.73 -9.99
C GLU A 768 -18.84 -30.96 -9.00
N LEU A 769 -18.12 -29.90 -8.62
CA LEU A 769 -16.90 -30.00 -7.82
C LEU A 769 -17.19 -30.20 -6.33
N PHE A 770 -18.14 -29.45 -5.79
CA PHE A 770 -18.51 -29.46 -4.38
C PHE A 770 -19.94 -29.97 -4.15
N ASP A 771 -20.22 -30.40 -2.93
CA ASP A 771 -21.59 -30.67 -2.51
C ASP A 771 -22.30 -29.35 -2.15
N TYR A 772 -23.26 -28.96 -2.99
CA TYR A 772 -24.06 -27.75 -2.80
C TYR A 772 -25.44 -28.03 -2.17
N THR A 773 -25.73 -29.28 -1.82
CA THR A 773 -27.02 -29.63 -1.23
C THR A 773 -27.17 -28.97 0.16
N PRO A 774 -28.34 -28.38 0.48
CA PRO A 774 -28.58 -27.84 1.82
C PRO A 774 -28.62 -29.03 2.78
N SER A 775 -27.59 -29.18 3.61
CA SER A 775 -27.62 -30.07 4.76
C SER A 775 -28.81 -29.69 5.63
N THR A 776 -29.73 -30.62 5.82
CA THR A 776 -30.95 -30.47 6.64
C THR A 776 -30.67 -30.40 8.16
N GLY A 777 -29.45 -30.03 8.54
CA GLY A 777 -28.97 -29.94 9.92
C GLY A 777 -28.00 -28.77 10.10
N THR A 778 -27.64 -28.50 11.36
CA THR A 778 -26.75 -27.41 11.82
C THR A 778 -25.34 -27.40 11.21
N GLU A 779 -24.95 -28.40 10.42
CA GLU A 779 -23.67 -28.45 9.73
C GLU A 779 -23.76 -27.64 8.42
N ARG A 780 -23.25 -26.40 8.42
CA ARG A 780 -23.06 -25.62 7.19
C ARG A 780 -22.21 -26.46 6.21
N HIS A 781 -22.54 -26.45 4.91
CA HIS A 781 -21.79 -27.03 3.76
C HIS A 781 -20.25 -26.78 3.68
N GLY A 782 -19.65 -26.09 4.65
CA GLY A 782 -18.21 -25.92 4.78
C GLY A 782 -17.57 -24.93 3.80
N LEU A 783 -18.31 -24.39 2.82
CA LEU A 783 -17.76 -23.39 1.88
C LEU A 783 -17.67 -21.97 2.48
N ASP A 784 -18.36 -21.71 3.59
CA ASP A 784 -18.36 -20.41 4.27
C ASP A 784 -17.15 -20.17 5.20
N ILE A 785 -16.13 -21.05 5.21
CA ILE A 785 -15.02 -21.02 6.18
C ILE A 785 -14.29 -19.65 6.22
N PHE A 786 -14.16 -18.95 5.09
CA PHE A 786 -13.46 -17.66 5.03
C PHE A 786 -14.38 -16.44 5.08
N LYS A 787 -15.71 -16.64 5.03
CA LYS A 787 -16.69 -15.56 4.91
C LYS A 787 -16.66 -14.60 6.10
N SER A 788 -16.61 -15.11 7.33
CA SER A 788 -16.59 -14.29 8.54
C SER A 788 -15.38 -13.37 8.59
N ASN A 789 -14.20 -13.90 8.24
CA ASN A 789 -12.98 -13.11 8.22
C ASN A 789 -12.95 -12.10 7.09
N GLY A 790 -13.42 -12.47 5.89
CA GLY A 790 -13.54 -11.53 4.79
C GLY A 790 -14.48 -10.36 5.13
N LEU A 791 -15.59 -10.63 5.82
CA LEU A 791 -16.48 -9.58 6.33
C LEU A 791 -15.80 -8.70 7.39
N ALA A 792 -15.06 -9.30 8.34
CA ALA A 792 -14.33 -8.55 9.36
C ALA A 792 -13.27 -7.61 8.73
N ASN A 793 -12.54 -8.11 7.72
CA ASN A 793 -11.56 -7.31 7.00
C ASN A 793 -12.22 -6.16 6.22
N LEU A 794 -13.40 -6.40 5.60
CA LEU A 794 -14.15 -5.34 4.90
C LEU A 794 -14.69 -4.27 5.87
N GLU A 795 -15.09 -4.66 7.08
CA GLU A 795 -15.50 -3.70 8.12
C GLU A 795 -14.33 -2.81 8.52
N MET A 796 -13.17 -3.41 8.73
CA MET A 796 -11.94 -2.70 9.05
C MET A 796 -11.51 -1.76 7.91
N GLU A 797 -11.59 -2.21 6.65
CA GLU A 797 -11.37 -1.33 5.48
C GLU A 797 -12.35 -0.15 5.47
N LEU A 798 -13.63 -0.37 5.79
CA LEU A 798 -14.63 0.70 5.86
C LEU A 798 -14.27 1.73 6.95
N GLU A 799 -13.82 1.30 8.12
CA GLU A 799 -13.40 2.20 9.19
C GLU A 799 -12.19 3.06 8.76
N LEU A 800 -11.21 2.45 8.09
CA LEU A 800 -10.03 3.16 7.58
C LEU A 800 -10.41 4.23 6.54
N TYR A 801 -11.23 3.88 5.55
CA TYR A 801 -11.71 4.85 4.56
C TYR A 801 -12.59 5.94 5.19
N GLY A 802 -13.37 5.59 6.21
CA GLY A 802 -14.14 6.57 6.98
C GLY A 802 -13.26 7.60 7.69
N LEU A 803 -12.09 7.19 8.21
CA LEU A 803 -11.11 8.10 8.78
C LEU A 803 -10.40 8.94 7.69
N ALA A 804 -10.01 8.33 6.56
CA ALA A 804 -9.42 9.04 5.42
C ALA A 804 -10.33 10.15 4.89
N THR A 805 -11.63 9.86 4.79
CA THR A 805 -12.64 10.82 4.34
C THR A 805 -12.71 12.04 5.26
N ARG A 806 -12.46 11.87 6.57
CA ARG A 806 -12.42 12.99 7.53
C ARG A 806 -11.19 13.89 7.35
N GLU A 807 -10.06 13.33 6.93
CA GLU A 807 -8.85 14.12 6.65
C GLU A 807 -9.05 14.98 5.40
N VAL A 808 -9.55 14.39 4.32
CA VAL A 808 -9.89 15.13 3.09
C VAL A 808 -10.91 16.25 3.36
N GLN A 809 -11.88 16.02 4.25
CA GLN A 809 -12.85 17.04 4.62
C GLN A 809 -12.20 18.24 5.35
N LYS A 810 -11.22 18.01 6.23
CA LYS A 810 -10.49 19.09 6.91
C LYS A 810 -9.70 19.95 5.93
N ASP A 811 -9.14 19.34 4.88
CA ASP A 811 -8.41 20.07 3.85
C ASP A 811 -9.35 20.92 2.97
N LEU A 812 -10.54 20.41 2.66
CA LEU A 812 -11.56 21.17 1.92
C LEU A 812 -12.15 22.34 2.74
N GLU A 813 -12.35 22.16 4.05
CA GLU A 813 -12.81 23.22 4.96
C GLU A 813 -11.76 24.33 5.14
N ALA A 814 -10.47 24.02 4.98
CA ALA A 814 -9.39 25.01 5.03
C ALA A 814 -9.36 25.91 3.77
N ASP A 815 -9.61 25.35 2.58
CA ASP A 815 -9.62 26.09 1.31
C ASP A 815 -10.87 26.99 1.15
N GLU A 816 -12.04 26.56 1.65
CA GLU A 816 -13.26 27.40 1.63
C GLU A 816 -13.22 28.56 2.65
N SER A 817 -12.32 28.53 3.63
CA SER A 817 -12.14 29.62 4.59
C SER A 817 -11.29 30.80 4.06
N THR A 818 -10.79 30.68 2.83
CA THR A 818 -9.92 31.68 2.18
C THR A 818 -10.56 32.50 1.06
N ASP A 819 -11.85 32.31 0.75
CA ASP A 819 -12.59 33.12 -0.25
C ASP A 819 -13.69 34.01 0.36
#